data_AF-A0A293N803-F1
#
_entry.id   AF-A0A293N803-F1
#
_cell.length_a   1.000
_cell.length_b   1.000
_cell.length_c   1.000
_cell.angle_alpha   90.00
_cell.angle_beta   90.00
_cell.angle_gamma   90.00
#
_symmetry.space_group_name_H-M   'P 1'
#
loop_
_entity.id
_entity.type
_entity.pdbx_description
1 polymer ?
#
loop_
_entity_poly.entity_id
_entity_poly.type
_entity_poly.pdbx_seq_one_letter_code
_entity_poly.pdbx_strand_id
1 'polypeptide(L)'
;MNDGVNFATGRLLIEIRPVDDESPRWMPGLVRKILVEEGSQIVLTSEVLSATDIDTDDEQLHFILTETPRHGDIIVDGKLATRCTQVDVQSGKVVYRTKETEIGAHSQHDSMTWVVSDRVLPSPGPHQPRVVAILVLSHNNRAPQAAVTGTLRVPEGGRTRVNVLTAWDEDNDPQDLVFSVSKEPRIGFLENVRPPQPGTAGPMTGLGRKVLAFSVKDVVEGLVSYVQDQHIASEPASDKVAFYVSDGQFNSSEVTLVIEIVGTNDETPTAEAQNMTVDEGSLAMFTKEMIEIHDLDVPPDPIVISLASRPNHGSLILFVEGNGEMVETPFTSAGAEVFYGGAGYRHDGSETFRDWFTLNISDGVHGTTLDIFVSVSPVNDEPPLVVRNLGIVLSEGQDSIAITAENLLVEDDDTPADEVVCFITKFPRLGMIWGSRNSTDSFTAMDIVDGALRYIAENETTNVKDVFYFTCSDGIQNTSDTAFQITLRPQLSVTSMGAVVQVGKRVLIEPNALSTSDVPDPPTSIVFNITQPPHSGHLELRPAPNVVITNFTMADILLRRLSYKHTGEESGSDRFDFVASLPGGSRAEGTFLITVRPAARPDMPPTLHVVLPLRVVSEAPKVLTSQHLYARDVLAPPKNVTFEVLKKPEHGVLLLNGVQLASEMFTQDNINRGNLAYQRLSSGTHPSDHFLFRVSNKRAPGFMFRGLRRIKPVKFEILLVNIVGSVPIVTFSKVSRSFRHHAGGQWRLALNGFVHSQDVGSGADQITYLVTDAPRQGHLSPCDTPENVSLSLFTQAELGNGHVCYAPDGADDVEDGFSFKVQNKEGRTVGPYRLDLKWTRITPAEPEIFVCNHDGTASIGFQRTGEIAKAVVASLKVSTPNGNTTVKGNLTLNFDAGITTSTWMGTTDDNGTSQFVIEATRIESGILYAPVAALVTLLVPEHDVCSNTTEVLLTRNFLEESGLINASDCRSFPQIRLRYDEATSHVQRCVKNAWVPWHGKTHVTQALSTNRASACTRGWQPWHDHCYKWFRKGATWASARERCRELDAQLVTVLSPSHRTWLAQLSRERPFWIYEDASAAPRSLRQLPCPLHKGANALLHKHCGQIHSFVCGMKMAHE
;
A
#
# COMPACT_ATOMS: atom_id res chain seq x y z
N MET A 1 62.21 135.35 -97.41
CA MET A 1 63.38 135.39 -98.30
C MET A 1 63.68 136.85 -98.66
N ASN A 2 64.96 137.20 -98.85
CA ASN A 2 65.53 138.55 -99.12
C ASN A 2 66.65 138.38 -100.16
N ASP A 3 66.72 139.20 -101.21
CA ASP A 3 67.78 139.20 -102.24
C ASP A 3 68.83 140.33 -102.05
N GLY A 4 68.84 140.98 -100.88
CA GLY A 4 69.65 142.17 -100.62
C GLY A 4 69.07 143.46 -101.22
N VAL A 5 67.99 143.35 -102.03
CA VAL A 5 67.20 144.37 -102.73
C VAL A 5 65.72 143.91 -102.75
N ASN A 6 65.18 143.66 -101.55
CA ASN A 6 63.76 143.44 -101.21
C ASN A 6 63.30 142.02 -100.85
N PHE A 7 62.25 142.02 -100.02
CA PHE A 7 61.86 140.93 -99.14
C PHE A 7 60.49 140.36 -99.53
N ALA A 8 60.36 139.04 -99.44
CA ALA A 8 59.09 138.32 -99.54
C ALA A 8 58.94 137.35 -98.34
N THR A 9 57.78 137.39 -97.67
CA THR A 9 57.43 136.49 -96.56
C THR A 9 56.54 135.34 -97.02
N GLY A 10 56.85 134.11 -96.58
CA GLY A 10 56.03 132.91 -96.72
C GLY A 10 56.01 132.11 -95.41
N ARG A 11 54.89 131.44 -95.10
CA ARG A 11 54.71 130.57 -93.92
C ARG A 11 55.01 129.12 -94.28
N LEU A 12 55.74 128.42 -93.41
CA LEU A 12 56.02 126.98 -93.49
C LEU A 12 55.18 126.28 -92.42
N LEU A 13 54.33 125.33 -92.82
CA LEU A 13 53.60 124.46 -91.89
C LEU A 13 54.48 123.25 -91.57
N ILE A 14 54.75 123.00 -90.29
CA ILE A 14 55.46 121.80 -89.82
C ILE A 14 54.43 120.89 -89.16
N GLU A 15 54.26 119.70 -89.73
CA GLU A 15 53.39 118.66 -89.22
C GLU A 15 54.29 117.57 -88.61
N ILE A 16 54.21 117.39 -87.29
CA ILE A 16 54.98 116.36 -86.58
C ILE A 16 54.21 115.04 -86.71
N ARG A 17 54.84 114.04 -87.32
CA ARG A 17 54.30 112.67 -87.34
C ARG A 17 54.76 111.97 -86.06
N PRO A 18 53.86 111.51 -85.18
CA PRO A 18 54.24 110.75 -84.00
C PRO A 18 54.94 109.45 -84.42
N VAL A 19 55.92 109.04 -83.62
CA VAL A 19 56.65 107.77 -83.72
C VAL A 19 56.32 107.00 -82.44
N ASP A 20 55.92 105.74 -82.59
CA ASP A 20 55.61 104.79 -81.51
C ASP A 20 56.91 104.42 -80.77
N ASP A 21 57.24 105.17 -79.70
CA ASP A 21 58.50 105.09 -78.96
C ASP A 21 58.36 104.99 -77.43
N GLU A 22 57.16 105.08 -76.87
CA GLU A 22 56.86 104.77 -75.46
C GLU A 22 56.02 103.47 -75.32
N SER A 23 56.03 102.86 -74.14
CA SER A 23 55.25 101.63 -73.89
C SER A 23 54.01 101.93 -73.05
N PRO A 24 52.88 101.22 -73.29
CA PRO A 24 51.64 101.50 -72.59
C PRO A 24 51.74 101.24 -71.09
N ARG A 25 51.04 102.06 -70.28
CA ARG A 25 51.04 101.96 -68.82
C ARG A 25 49.65 101.71 -68.27
N TRP A 26 49.54 100.84 -67.27
CA TRP A 26 48.28 100.63 -66.55
C TRP A 26 47.84 101.89 -65.80
N MET A 27 46.53 102.14 -65.77
CA MET A 27 45.96 103.20 -64.96
C MET A 27 46.19 102.93 -63.46
N PRO A 28 46.45 103.97 -62.64
CA PRO A 28 46.58 103.81 -61.20
C PRO A 28 45.23 103.48 -60.54
N GLY A 29 45.25 102.74 -59.43
CA GLY A 29 44.05 102.49 -58.60
C GLY A 29 43.10 101.38 -59.07
N LEU A 30 43.41 100.69 -60.16
CA LEU A 30 42.57 99.61 -60.68
C LEU A 30 42.43 98.42 -59.71
N VAL A 31 41.25 97.80 -59.70
CA VAL A 31 40.84 96.67 -58.85
C VAL A 31 41.73 95.45 -59.08
N ARG A 32 42.26 94.88 -57.99
CA ARG A 32 43.16 93.71 -58.02
C ARG A 32 42.49 92.38 -57.70
N LYS A 33 41.30 92.42 -57.08
CA LYS A 33 40.55 91.23 -56.69
C LYS A 33 39.10 91.36 -57.11
N ILE A 34 38.60 90.34 -57.79
CA ILE A 34 37.18 90.22 -58.15
C ILE A 34 36.60 88.96 -57.48
N LEU A 35 35.31 89.01 -57.17
CA LEU A 35 34.57 87.90 -56.57
C LEU A 35 33.48 87.48 -57.55
N VAL A 36 33.38 86.18 -57.79
CA VAL A 36 32.43 85.61 -58.75
C VAL A 36 31.87 84.35 -58.15
N GLU A 37 30.54 84.21 -58.11
CA GLU A 37 29.91 82.95 -57.72
C GLU A 37 30.15 81.91 -58.81
N GLU A 38 30.22 80.64 -58.44
CA GLU A 38 30.30 79.57 -59.42
C GLU A 38 29.05 79.51 -60.32
N GLY A 39 29.20 78.90 -61.50
CA GLY A 39 28.18 78.92 -62.55
C GLY A 39 27.83 80.31 -63.11
N SER A 40 28.44 81.38 -62.60
CA SER A 40 28.14 82.76 -62.96
C SER A 40 29.24 83.39 -63.81
N GLN A 41 29.01 84.64 -64.21
CA GLN A 41 29.96 85.41 -65.02
C GLN A 41 30.00 86.86 -64.56
N ILE A 42 31.18 87.49 -64.63
CA ILE A 42 31.39 88.90 -64.27
C ILE A 42 31.99 89.66 -65.45
N VAL A 43 31.46 90.85 -65.72
CA VAL A 43 32.00 91.76 -66.73
C VAL A 43 33.27 92.41 -66.17
N LEU A 44 34.37 92.35 -66.92
CA LEU A 44 35.60 93.08 -66.60
C LEU A 44 35.45 94.51 -67.13
N THR A 45 35.32 95.47 -66.22
CA THR A 45 35.15 96.89 -66.54
C THR A 45 36.49 97.62 -66.59
N SER A 46 36.47 98.89 -66.99
CA SER A 46 37.64 99.78 -66.96
C SER A 46 38.22 100.00 -65.56
N GLU A 47 37.53 99.58 -64.50
CA GLU A 47 38.06 99.56 -63.14
C GLU A 47 39.03 98.40 -62.91
N VAL A 48 38.95 97.33 -63.70
CA VAL A 48 39.81 96.14 -63.60
C VAL A 48 40.94 96.20 -64.62
N LEU A 49 40.62 96.59 -65.87
CA LEU A 49 41.55 96.66 -66.99
C LEU A 49 41.42 98.03 -67.69
N SER A 50 42.41 98.90 -67.50
CA SER A 50 42.50 100.16 -68.24
C SER A 50 43.96 100.58 -68.32
N ALA A 51 44.38 101.09 -69.46
CA ALA A 51 45.73 101.57 -69.67
C ALA A 51 45.71 102.87 -70.47
N THR A 52 46.84 103.55 -70.52
CA THR A 52 47.00 104.75 -71.33
C THR A 52 48.36 104.76 -71.98
N ASP A 53 48.43 105.37 -73.15
CA ASP A 53 49.66 105.64 -73.87
C ASP A 53 49.72 107.10 -74.34
N ILE A 54 50.92 107.66 -74.41
CA ILE A 54 51.15 109.05 -74.80
C ILE A 54 51.23 109.22 -76.32
N ASP A 55 51.63 108.17 -77.05
CA ASP A 55 51.83 108.19 -78.51
C ASP A 55 50.83 107.32 -79.29
N THR A 56 50.12 106.43 -78.60
CA THR A 56 49.08 105.55 -79.15
C THR A 56 47.72 105.91 -78.57
N ASP A 57 46.69 105.97 -79.41
CA ASP A 57 45.32 106.19 -78.95
C ASP A 57 44.89 105.06 -78.00
N ASP A 58 44.46 105.41 -76.79
CA ASP A 58 44.01 104.49 -75.75
C ASP A 58 42.97 103.47 -76.27
N GLU A 59 42.13 103.86 -77.24
CA GLU A 59 41.12 102.98 -77.85
C GLU A 59 41.75 101.83 -78.68
N GLN A 60 43.00 101.99 -79.12
CA GLN A 60 43.74 101.00 -79.91
C GLN A 60 44.60 100.06 -79.06
N LEU A 61 44.63 100.24 -77.73
CA LEU A 61 45.41 99.40 -76.84
C LEU A 61 44.83 97.98 -76.71
N HIS A 62 45.72 96.99 -76.74
CA HIS A 62 45.40 95.58 -76.59
C HIS A 62 45.80 95.06 -75.21
N PHE A 63 44.85 94.44 -74.50
CA PHE A 63 45.13 93.61 -73.34
C PHE A 63 45.31 92.17 -73.78
N ILE A 64 46.46 91.59 -73.46
CA ILE A 64 46.85 90.23 -73.83
C ILE A 64 46.98 89.39 -72.56
N LEU A 65 46.24 88.30 -72.52
CA LEU A 65 46.25 87.34 -71.42
C LEU A 65 47.48 86.44 -71.55
N THR A 66 48.37 86.51 -70.56
CA THR A 66 49.63 85.74 -70.53
C THR A 66 49.52 84.49 -69.66
N GLU A 67 48.71 84.54 -68.60
CA GLU A 67 48.34 83.37 -67.80
C GLU A 67 46.81 83.29 -67.72
N THR A 68 46.27 82.20 -68.23
CA THR A 68 44.82 81.94 -68.24
C THR A 68 44.34 81.47 -66.87
N PRO A 69 43.13 81.88 -66.46
CA PRO A 69 42.49 81.34 -65.26
C PRO A 69 42.30 79.82 -65.34
N ARG A 70 42.35 79.14 -64.19
CA ARG A 70 42.19 77.68 -64.06
C ARG A 70 40.71 77.27 -63.95
N HIS A 71 39.90 78.06 -63.26
CA HIS A 71 38.51 77.79 -62.89
C HIS A 71 37.49 78.57 -63.75
N GLY A 72 37.96 79.39 -64.68
CA GLY A 72 37.10 80.08 -65.63
C GLY A 72 37.80 80.42 -66.93
N ASP A 73 37.06 81.09 -67.79
CA ASP A 73 37.41 81.42 -69.16
C ASP A 73 37.13 82.91 -69.43
N ILE A 74 37.98 83.53 -70.24
CA ILE A 74 37.77 84.92 -70.69
C ILE A 74 37.05 84.91 -72.02
N ILE A 75 35.97 85.68 -72.08
CA ILE A 75 35.04 85.72 -73.18
C ILE A 75 34.89 87.17 -73.64
N VAL A 76 35.06 87.37 -74.94
CA VAL A 76 34.95 88.68 -75.57
C VAL A 76 33.93 88.54 -76.69
N ASP A 77 32.85 89.32 -76.63
CA ASP A 77 31.77 89.31 -77.63
C ASP A 77 31.19 87.89 -77.87
N GLY A 78 31.06 87.13 -76.77
CA GLY A 78 30.51 85.76 -76.76
C GLY A 78 31.46 84.64 -77.18
N LYS A 79 32.73 84.93 -77.50
CA LYS A 79 33.73 83.93 -77.88
C LYS A 79 34.90 83.87 -76.90
N LEU A 80 35.46 82.67 -76.72
CA LEU A 80 36.68 82.48 -75.93
C LEU A 80 37.82 83.30 -76.52
N ALA A 81 38.47 84.11 -75.70
CA ALA A 81 39.52 85.01 -76.16
C ALA A 81 40.63 85.14 -75.13
N THR A 82 41.87 85.17 -75.60
CA THR A 82 43.07 85.49 -74.80
C THR A 82 43.53 86.93 -75.02
N ARG A 83 42.76 87.74 -75.74
CA ARG A 83 43.04 89.14 -76.00
C ARG A 83 41.76 89.94 -76.11
N CYS A 84 41.79 91.20 -75.68
CA CYS A 84 40.74 92.19 -75.87
C CYS A 84 41.35 93.57 -76.10
N THR A 85 40.56 94.52 -76.58
CA THR A 85 40.97 95.93 -76.69
C THR A 85 40.44 96.74 -75.51
N GLN A 86 40.99 97.95 -75.32
CA GLN A 86 40.45 98.94 -74.39
C GLN A 86 38.96 99.24 -74.65
N VAL A 87 38.56 99.32 -75.93
CA VAL A 87 37.16 99.51 -76.34
C VAL A 87 36.26 98.34 -75.95
N ASP A 88 36.75 97.10 -76.06
CA ASP A 88 35.98 95.91 -75.65
C ASP A 88 35.68 95.94 -74.13
N VAL A 89 36.64 96.40 -73.32
CA VAL A 89 36.47 96.56 -71.87
C VAL A 89 35.51 97.70 -71.55
N GLN A 90 35.66 98.86 -72.20
CA GLN A 90 34.80 100.03 -71.98
C GLN A 90 33.34 99.79 -72.42
N SER A 91 33.13 98.98 -73.46
CA SER A 91 31.80 98.57 -73.94
C SER A 91 31.21 97.39 -73.17
N GLY A 92 31.90 96.87 -72.14
CA GLY A 92 31.42 95.79 -71.28
C GLY A 92 31.34 94.42 -71.96
N LYS A 93 32.09 94.22 -73.06
CA LYS A 93 32.06 92.96 -73.83
C LYS A 93 33.00 91.88 -73.30
N VAL A 94 33.91 92.24 -72.39
CA VAL A 94 34.88 91.32 -71.79
C VAL A 94 34.31 90.75 -70.51
N VAL A 95 34.20 89.42 -70.43
CA VAL A 95 33.58 88.72 -69.33
C VAL A 95 34.50 87.59 -68.86
N TYR A 96 34.67 87.47 -67.55
CA TYR A 96 35.18 86.24 -66.94
C TYR A 96 33.99 85.36 -66.59
N ARG A 97 33.97 84.12 -67.09
CA ARG A 97 32.92 83.13 -66.82
C ARG A 97 33.54 81.92 -66.12
N THR A 98 32.96 81.48 -65.02
CA THR A 98 33.40 80.25 -64.34
C THR A 98 33.00 79.02 -65.16
N LYS A 99 33.76 77.93 -65.05
CA LYS A 99 33.38 76.64 -65.65
C LYS A 99 32.12 76.08 -64.98
N GLU A 100 31.36 75.24 -65.69
CA GLU A 100 30.13 74.59 -65.18
C GLU A 100 30.38 73.41 -64.22
N THR A 101 31.63 73.22 -63.78
CA THR A 101 32.01 72.16 -62.84
C THR A 101 31.95 72.68 -61.41
N GLU A 102 31.25 71.94 -60.54
CA GLU A 102 31.14 72.24 -59.10
C GLU A 102 32.53 72.34 -58.46
N ILE A 103 32.78 73.42 -57.71
CA ILE A 103 34.08 73.66 -57.07
C ILE A 103 34.12 73.17 -55.62
N GLY A 104 32.98 72.71 -55.13
CA GLY A 104 32.75 72.08 -53.83
C GLY A 104 32.50 73.08 -52.71
N ALA A 105 32.38 72.57 -51.48
CA ALA A 105 31.98 73.34 -50.30
C ALA A 105 32.83 74.56 -49.90
N HIS A 106 33.98 74.80 -50.55
CA HIS A 106 34.88 75.90 -50.22
C HIS A 106 35.22 76.74 -51.44
N SER A 107 35.22 78.06 -51.25
CA SER A 107 35.59 79.02 -52.29
C SER A 107 37.01 78.76 -52.81
N GLN A 108 37.17 78.70 -54.14
CA GLN A 108 38.44 78.42 -54.80
C GLN A 108 39.14 79.71 -55.27
N HIS A 109 40.46 79.71 -55.24
CA HIS A 109 41.27 80.82 -55.74
C HIS A 109 41.60 80.61 -57.21
N ASP A 110 41.42 81.64 -58.02
CA ASP A 110 41.85 81.69 -59.41
C ASP A 110 42.56 83.01 -59.71
N SER A 111 43.26 83.11 -60.84
CA SER A 111 43.98 84.32 -61.20
C SER A 111 44.19 84.40 -62.70
N MET A 112 44.19 85.62 -63.21
CA MET A 112 44.54 85.91 -64.61
C MET A 112 45.61 86.99 -64.68
N THR A 113 46.58 86.81 -65.57
CA THR A 113 47.70 87.76 -65.72
C THR A 113 47.66 88.41 -67.08
N TRP A 114 47.53 89.74 -67.10
CA TRP A 114 47.41 90.55 -68.30
C TRP A 114 48.68 91.36 -68.55
N VAL A 115 49.01 91.57 -69.83
CA VAL A 115 49.94 92.60 -70.30
C VAL A 115 49.21 93.53 -71.26
N VAL A 116 49.62 94.80 -71.32
CA VAL A 116 49.08 95.78 -72.25
C VAL A 116 50.10 96.04 -73.37
N SER A 117 49.61 96.21 -74.61
CA SER A 117 50.43 96.41 -75.79
C SER A 117 49.75 97.37 -76.78
N ASP A 118 50.54 98.27 -77.37
CA ASP A 118 50.20 99.14 -78.51
C ASP A 118 49.91 98.34 -79.81
N ARG A 119 50.35 97.07 -79.85
CA ARG A 119 50.22 96.15 -80.99
C ARG A 119 49.42 94.90 -80.64
N VAL A 120 48.88 94.26 -81.69
CA VAL A 120 48.14 92.98 -81.62
C VAL A 120 48.94 91.85 -80.97
N LEU A 121 50.28 91.92 -81.04
CA LEU A 121 51.21 91.05 -80.34
C LEU A 121 51.99 91.88 -79.32
N PRO A 122 52.48 91.28 -78.21
CA PRO A 122 53.22 92.03 -77.19
C PRO A 122 54.40 92.78 -77.82
N SER A 123 54.50 94.11 -77.60
CA SER A 123 55.59 94.92 -78.14
C SER A 123 56.96 94.50 -77.54
N PRO A 124 58.09 94.70 -78.25
CA PRO A 124 59.40 94.26 -77.74
C PRO A 124 59.86 95.14 -76.55
N GLY A 125 59.81 94.63 -75.32
CA GLY A 125 60.24 95.36 -74.12
C GLY A 125 59.72 94.77 -72.81
N PRO A 126 60.15 95.30 -71.64
CA PRO A 126 59.65 94.85 -70.35
C PRO A 126 58.22 95.34 -70.12
N HIS A 127 57.24 94.45 -70.31
CA HIS A 127 55.84 94.68 -69.96
C HIS A 127 55.65 94.58 -68.45
N GLN A 128 54.86 95.49 -67.85
CA GLN A 128 54.42 95.31 -66.48
C GLN A 128 53.22 94.36 -66.43
N PRO A 129 53.37 93.12 -65.90
CA PRO A 129 52.25 92.20 -65.79
C PRO A 129 51.28 92.69 -64.71
N ARG A 130 49.99 92.59 -65.00
CA ARG A 130 48.91 92.87 -64.07
C ARG A 130 48.20 91.56 -63.72
N VAL A 131 48.36 91.13 -62.48
CA VAL A 131 47.62 89.99 -61.93
C VAL A 131 46.28 90.47 -61.37
N VAL A 132 45.19 89.88 -61.84
CA VAL A 132 43.86 90.00 -61.25
C VAL A 132 43.57 88.70 -60.51
N ALA A 133 43.49 88.78 -59.19
CA ALA A 133 43.09 87.66 -58.35
C ALA A 133 41.58 87.50 -58.40
N ILE A 134 41.11 86.26 -58.47
CA ILE A 134 39.70 85.91 -58.53
C ILE A 134 39.44 84.98 -57.34
N LEU A 135 38.42 85.29 -56.55
CA LEU A 135 37.90 84.33 -55.58
C LEU A 135 36.57 83.82 -56.13
N VAL A 136 36.53 82.56 -56.53
CA VAL A 136 35.30 81.89 -56.95
C VAL A 136 34.58 81.43 -55.69
N LEU A 137 33.43 82.04 -55.40
CA LEU A 137 32.62 81.71 -54.24
C LEU A 137 31.81 80.45 -54.52
N SER A 138 31.81 79.52 -53.58
CA SER A 138 30.92 78.35 -53.59
C SER A 138 29.48 78.80 -53.33
N HIS A 139 28.52 78.12 -53.95
CA HIS A 139 27.11 78.45 -53.87
C HIS A 139 26.28 77.15 -53.79
N ASN A 140 25.61 76.93 -52.64
CA ASN A 140 24.76 75.75 -52.43
C ASN A 140 23.61 75.71 -53.47
N ASN A 141 23.78 74.85 -54.47
CA ASN A 141 22.89 74.67 -55.61
C ASN A 141 22.50 73.20 -55.84
N ARG A 142 23.10 72.27 -55.10
CA ARG A 142 22.82 70.83 -55.11
C ARG A 142 22.05 70.43 -53.87
N ALA A 143 21.24 69.38 -54.01
CA ALA A 143 20.53 68.80 -52.88
C ALA A 143 21.35 67.62 -52.33
N PRO A 144 21.32 67.39 -51.00
CA PRO A 144 22.09 66.33 -50.38
C PRO A 144 21.57 64.96 -50.83
N GLN A 145 22.47 63.98 -50.81
CA GLN A 145 22.16 62.59 -51.10
C GLN A 145 22.40 61.72 -49.86
N ALA A 146 21.57 60.70 -49.72
CA ALA A 146 21.64 59.74 -48.62
C ALA A 146 21.57 58.32 -49.17
N ALA A 147 22.26 57.39 -48.53
CA ALA A 147 22.19 55.98 -48.84
C ALA A 147 22.20 55.12 -47.57
N VAL A 148 21.55 53.96 -47.68
CA VAL A 148 21.65 52.88 -46.70
C VAL A 148 22.60 51.84 -47.29
N THR A 149 23.73 51.61 -46.63
CA THR A 149 24.81 50.74 -47.14
C THR A 149 24.64 49.26 -46.77
N GLY A 150 23.68 48.94 -45.89
CA GLY A 150 23.40 47.57 -45.44
C GLY A 150 22.21 47.50 -44.47
N THR A 151 21.99 46.32 -43.90
CA THR A 151 20.93 46.08 -42.90
C THR A 151 21.51 46.23 -41.50
N LEU A 152 20.77 46.88 -40.59
CA LEU A 152 21.15 46.97 -39.19
C LEU A 152 20.59 45.74 -38.44
N ARG A 153 21.47 44.97 -37.78
CA ARG A 153 21.06 43.81 -36.95
C ARG A 153 21.06 44.18 -35.48
N VAL A 154 19.99 43.85 -34.78
CA VAL A 154 19.79 44.22 -33.37
C VAL A 154 19.35 42.98 -32.61
N PRO A 155 20.05 42.58 -31.54
CA PRO A 155 19.52 41.58 -30.62
C PRO A 155 18.21 42.07 -30.03
N GLU A 156 17.27 41.17 -29.85
CA GLU A 156 16.02 41.43 -29.16
C GLU A 156 16.24 42.01 -27.75
N GLY A 157 15.40 42.98 -27.36
CA GLY A 157 15.57 43.83 -26.18
C GLY A 157 16.88 44.65 -26.15
N GLY A 158 17.64 44.64 -27.23
CA GLY A 158 19.02 45.10 -27.29
C GLY A 158 19.21 46.48 -27.90
N ARG A 159 20.50 46.84 -28.05
CA ARG A 159 20.93 48.12 -28.62
C ARG A 159 22.08 47.92 -29.61
N THR A 160 21.94 48.49 -30.81
CA THR A 160 23.01 48.51 -31.82
C THR A 160 23.26 49.92 -32.34
N ARG A 161 24.55 50.26 -32.53
CA ARG A 161 24.96 51.53 -33.15
C ARG A 161 24.57 51.59 -34.62
N VAL A 162 24.02 52.71 -35.04
CA VAL A 162 23.68 52.94 -36.45
C VAL A 162 24.94 53.32 -37.22
N ASN A 163 25.42 52.42 -38.08
CA ASN A 163 26.64 52.60 -38.89
C ASN A 163 26.43 52.31 -40.39
N VAL A 164 25.18 52.12 -40.81
CA VAL A 164 24.77 51.77 -42.18
C VAL A 164 24.14 52.94 -42.93
N LEU A 165 24.23 54.15 -42.37
CA LEU A 165 23.76 55.38 -43.00
C LEU A 165 24.94 56.20 -43.48
N THR A 166 24.87 56.68 -44.72
CA THR A 166 25.82 57.64 -45.28
C THR A 166 25.07 58.77 -45.96
N ALA A 167 25.66 59.97 -45.91
CA ALA A 167 25.15 61.13 -46.63
C ALA A 167 26.32 61.97 -47.12
N TRP A 168 26.13 62.60 -48.27
CA TRP A 168 27.11 63.47 -48.89
C TRP A 168 26.39 64.56 -49.68
N ASP A 169 27.07 65.69 -49.80
CA ASP A 169 26.70 66.83 -50.62
C ASP A 169 27.97 67.38 -51.26
N GLU A 170 27.89 67.92 -52.48
CA GLU A 170 29.06 68.50 -53.15
C GLU A 170 29.38 69.90 -52.59
N ASP A 171 28.36 70.63 -52.09
CA ASP A 171 28.40 72.05 -51.72
C ASP A 171 28.51 72.26 -50.20
N ASN A 172 28.28 71.23 -49.39
CA ASN A 172 28.32 71.29 -47.93
C ASN A 172 29.36 70.33 -47.32
N ASP A 173 29.99 70.74 -46.21
CA ASP A 173 30.80 69.81 -45.42
C ASP A 173 29.88 68.71 -44.87
N PRO A 174 30.25 67.42 -44.97
CA PRO A 174 29.46 66.32 -44.43
C PRO A 174 29.04 66.52 -42.96
N GLN A 175 29.80 67.25 -42.15
CA GLN A 175 29.46 67.52 -40.75
C GLN A 175 28.23 68.42 -40.56
N ASP A 176 27.89 69.23 -41.56
CA ASP A 176 26.75 70.15 -41.52
C ASP A 176 25.43 69.50 -41.96
N LEU A 177 25.52 68.29 -42.53
CA LEU A 177 24.36 67.51 -42.95
C LEU A 177 23.65 66.86 -41.76
N VAL A 178 22.33 66.97 -41.73
CA VAL A 178 21.47 66.45 -40.65
C VAL A 178 20.49 65.44 -41.20
N PHE A 179 20.54 64.21 -40.68
CA PHE A 179 19.49 63.23 -40.87
C PHE A 179 18.27 63.62 -40.04
N SER A 180 17.09 63.64 -40.66
CA SER A 180 15.80 63.86 -40.02
C SER A 180 14.88 62.67 -40.27
N VAL A 181 14.28 62.14 -39.21
CA VAL A 181 13.35 61.00 -39.26
C VAL A 181 12.02 61.46 -39.88
N SER A 182 11.63 60.86 -41.01
CA SER A 182 10.31 61.10 -41.63
C SER A 182 9.27 60.07 -41.20
N LYS A 183 9.68 58.82 -40.93
CA LYS A 183 8.84 57.77 -40.35
C LYS A 183 9.57 57.08 -39.23
N GLU A 184 8.99 57.15 -38.04
CA GLU A 184 9.56 56.55 -36.84
C GLU A 184 9.47 55.01 -36.84
N PRO A 185 10.41 54.33 -36.15
CA PRO A 185 10.30 52.90 -35.85
C PRO A 185 9.05 52.57 -35.01
N ARG A 186 8.57 51.34 -35.10
CA ARG A 186 7.33 50.88 -34.42
C ARG A 186 7.58 50.26 -33.05
N ILE A 187 8.68 49.54 -32.89
CA ILE A 187 8.98 48.65 -31.76
C ILE A 187 10.34 48.98 -31.11
N GLY A 188 10.77 50.22 -31.32
CA GLY A 188 11.99 50.77 -30.75
C GLY A 188 12.10 52.26 -31.01
N PHE A 189 13.28 52.80 -30.75
CA PHE A 189 13.59 54.20 -31.01
C PHE A 189 15.07 54.40 -31.32
N LEU A 190 15.38 55.54 -31.94
CA LEU A 190 16.75 56.00 -32.11
C LEU A 190 17.13 56.88 -30.92
N GLU A 191 18.32 56.67 -30.39
CA GLU A 191 18.94 57.52 -29.38
C GLU A 191 20.25 58.12 -29.90
N ASN A 192 20.61 59.30 -29.37
CA ASN A 192 21.93 59.88 -29.55
C ASN A 192 22.57 60.05 -28.17
N VAL A 193 23.65 59.32 -27.91
CA VAL A 193 24.32 59.31 -26.59
C VAL A 193 25.25 60.50 -26.37
N ARG A 194 25.26 61.48 -27.28
CA ARG A 194 25.96 62.75 -27.10
C ARG A 194 25.57 63.39 -25.75
N PRO A 195 26.54 63.72 -24.88
CA PRO A 195 26.25 64.35 -23.59
C PRO A 195 25.49 65.68 -23.79
N PRO A 196 24.43 65.94 -23.01
CA PRO A 196 23.70 67.20 -23.11
C PRO A 196 24.63 68.36 -22.75
N GLN A 197 24.80 69.32 -23.66
CA GLN A 197 25.63 70.50 -23.43
C GLN A 197 24.87 71.52 -22.55
N PRO A 198 25.49 72.05 -21.47
CA PRO A 198 24.84 73.02 -20.60
C PRO A 198 24.50 74.32 -21.34
N GLY A 199 23.23 74.71 -21.35
CA GLY A 199 22.78 76.03 -21.82
C GLY A 199 22.35 76.14 -23.29
N THR A 200 22.36 75.04 -24.05
CA THR A 200 21.92 75.02 -25.47
C THR A 200 20.47 74.53 -25.62
N ALA A 201 19.65 75.28 -26.35
CA ALA A 201 18.33 74.86 -26.80
C ALA A 201 18.45 73.89 -28.00
N GLY A 202 18.95 72.68 -27.76
CA GLY A 202 19.05 71.60 -28.75
C GLY A 202 18.10 70.43 -28.44
N PRO A 203 18.00 69.42 -29.33
CA PRO A 203 17.27 68.19 -29.05
C PRO A 203 17.77 67.57 -27.74
N MET A 204 16.87 67.02 -26.93
CA MET A 204 17.25 66.34 -25.69
C MET A 204 17.98 65.02 -25.99
N THR A 205 19.31 65.09 -26.15
CA THR A 205 20.18 63.92 -26.32
C THR A 205 20.48 63.23 -24.98
N GLY A 206 20.90 61.97 -25.03
CA GLY A 206 21.22 61.14 -23.86
C GLY A 206 20.75 59.69 -23.98
N LEU A 207 21.36 58.80 -23.19
CA LEU A 207 20.96 57.39 -23.08
C LEU A 207 19.48 57.26 -22.68
N GLY A 208 18.75 56.40 -23.40
CA GLY A 208 17.32 56.14 -23.21
C GLY A 208 16.41 57.27 -23.70
N ARG A 209 16.94 58.26 -24.44
CA ARG A 209 16.15 59.37 -24.98
C ARG A 209 16.00 59.28 -26.49
N LYS A 210 14.74 59.29 -26.93
CA LYS A 210 14.38 59.31 -28.34
C LYS A 210 14.83 60.58 -29.03
N VAL A 211 15.48 60.43 -30.18
CA VAL A 211 15.87 61.52 -31.08
C VAL A 211 15.19 61.36 -32.44
N LEU A 212 14.81 62.48 -33.05
CA LEU A 212 14.20 62.53 -34.39
C LEU A 212 15.12 63.16 -35.44
N ALA A 213 16.26 63.72 -35.02
CA ALA A 213 17.26 64.26 -35.92
C ALA A 213 18.66 64.13 -35.29
N PHE A 214 19.67 63.90 -36.13
CA PHE A 214 21.07 63.77 -35.74
C PHE A 214 21.99 64.12 -36.92
N SER A 215 23.19 64.62 -36.63
CA SER A 215 24.15 65.00 -37.68
C SER A 215 24.82 63.76 -38.29
N VAL A 216 25.33 63.85 -39.52
CA VAL A 216 26.18 62.79 -40.11
C VAL A 216 27.41 62.54 -39.22
N LYS A 217 27.93 63.58 -38.59
CA LYS A 217 29.01 63.48 -37.59
C LYS A 217 28.65 62.54 -36.43
N ASP A 218 27.41 62.58 -35.93
CA ASP A 218 26.95 61.67 -34.87
C ASP A 218 26.98 60.21 -35.29
N VAL A 219 26.66 59.93 -36.56
CA VAL A 219 26.70 58.57 -37.14
C VAL A 219 28.15 58.10 -37.26
N VAL A 220 29.03 58.95 -37.80
CA VAL A 220 30.46 58.64 -38.00
C VAL A 220 31.19 58.44 -36.66
N GLU A 221 30.84 59.23 -35.63
CA GLU A 221 31.38 59.09 -34.28
C GLU A 221 30.75 57.91 -33.49
N GLY A 222 29.74 57.24 -34.06
CA GLY A 222 29.08 56.09 -33.45
C GLY A 222 28.22 56.44 -32.23
N LEU A 223 27.68 57.67 -32.18
CA LEU A 223 26.86 58.19 -31.09
C LEU A 223 25.36 57.87 -31.27
N VAL A 224 24.93 57.51 -32.48
CA VAL A 224 23.55 57.15 -32.77
C VAL A 224 23.37 55.64 -32.62
N SER A 225 22.35 55.22 -31.87
CA SER A 225 21.99 53.81 -31.71
C SER A 225 20.49 53.61 -31.88
N TYR A 226 20.11 52.44 -32.36
CA TYR A 226 18.75 51.95 -32.25
C TYR A 226 18.62 51.09 -30.98
N VAL A 227 17.52 51.26 -30.26
CA VAL A 227 17.14 50.49 -29.07
C VAL A 227 15.78 49.86 -29.34
N GLN A 228 15.68 48.54 -29.20
CA GLN A 228 14.41 47.82 -29.22
C GLN A 228 13.82 47.80 -27.80
N ASP A 229 12.58 48.23 -27.63
CA ASP A 229 11.94 48.36 -26.31
C ASP A 229 10.58 47.64 -26.18
N GLN A 230 10.10 47.04 -27.27
CA GLN A 230 8.91 46.19 -27.30
C GLN A 230 9.32 44.81 -27.82
N HIS A 231 9.48 43.87 -26.89
CA HIS A 231 9.87 42.49 -27.16
C HIS A 231 9.10 41.52 -26.25
N ILE A 232 9.08 41.72 -24.93
CA ILE A 232 8.37 40.83 -23.98
C ILE A 232 6.96 40.40 -24.45
N ALA A 233 6.78 39.08 -24.60
CA ALA A 233 5.57 38.42 -25.09
C ALA A 233 5.23 38.68 -26.58
N SER A 234 6.23 39.03 -27.39
CA SER A 234 6.10 39.26 -28.83
C SER A 234 7.44 39.06 -29.55
N GLU A 235 7.45 38.36 -30.68
CA GLU A 235 8.69 38.07 -31.44
C GLU A 235 8.78 38.88 -32.75
N PRO A 236 9.08 40.19 -32.71
CA PRO A 236 9.20 40.98 -33.91
C PRO A 236 10.47 40.63 -34.68
N ALA A 237 10.35 40.10 -35.90
CA ALA A 237 11.52 39.81 -36.75
C ALA A 237 12.19 41.06 -37.38
N SER A 238 11.49 42.20 -37.45
CA SER A 238 12.05 43.42 -38.05
C SER A 238 11.33 44.71 -37.66
N ASP A 239 12.05 45.82 -37.70
CA ASP A 239 11.51 47.19 -37.68
C ASP A 239 12.03 48.00 -38.88
N LYS A 240 11.50 49.21 -39.08
CA LYS A 240 11.95 50.11 -40.14
C LYS A 240 11.83 51.56 -39.73
N VAL A 241 12.80 52.36 -40.15
CA VAL A 241 12.82 53.81 -39.94
C VAL A 241 13.19 54.50 -41.25
N ALA A 242 12.52 55.60 -41.56
CA ALA A 242 12.78 56.36 -42.78
C ALA A 242 13.33 57.75 -42.46
N PHE A 243 14.28 58.20 -43.29
CA PHE A 243 15.02 59.44 -43.11
C PHE A 243 15.07 60.25 -44.40
N TYR A 244 15.21 61.56 -44.28
CA TYR A 244 15.81 62.41 -45.31
C TYR A 244 16.98 63.18 -44.69
N VAL A 245 17.90 63.64 -45.53
CA VAL A 245 19.02 64.48 -45.11
C VAL A 245 18.73 65.91 -45.53
N SER A 246 19.03 66.86 -44.66
CA SER A 246 18.94 68.29 -44.93
C SER A 246 20.29 68.96 -44.70
N ASP A 247 20.65 69.86 -45.60
CA ASP A 247 21.78 70.79 -45.50
C ASP A 247 21.35 72.16 -44.92
N GLY A 248 20.07 72.30 -44.56
CA GLY A 248 19.43 73.54 -44.09
C GLY A 248 18.67 74.32 -45.17
N GLN A 249 18.86 74.03 -46.46
CA GLN A 249 18.21 74.70 -47.58
C GLN A 249 17.44 73.72 -48.49
N PHE A 250 18.03 72.57 -48.79
CA PHE A 250 17.48 71.49 -49.58
C PHE A 250 17.36 70.20 -48.78
N ASN A 251 16.52 69.28 -49.27
CA ASN A 251 16.30 67.97 -48.67
C ASN A 251 16.56 66.87 -49.70
N SER A 252 17.17 65.78 -49.25
CA SER A 252 17.32 64.56 -50.05
C SER A 252 15.98 63.84 -50.27
N SER A 253 15.95 62.87 -51.18
CA SER A 253 14.89 61.87 -51.19
C SER A 253 14.92 61.02 -49.92
N GLU A 254 13.78 60.44 -49.54
CA GLU A 254 13.67 59.56 -48.38
C GLU A 254 14.41 58.24 -48.59
N VAL A 255 15.19 57.82 -47.58
CA VAL A 255 15.82 56.50 -47.49
C VAL A 255 15.24 55.73 -46.31
N THR A 256 14.98 54.44 -46.50
CA THR A 256 14.43 53.58 -45.44
C THR A 256 15.49 52.60 -44.98
N LEU A 257 15.80 52.63 -43.68
CA LEU A 257 16.61 51.62 -43.01
C LEU A 257 15.69 50.51 -42.49
N VAL A 258 15.95 49.28 -42.94
CA VAL A 258 15.36 48.07 -42.38
C VAL A 258 16.25 47.57 -41.25
N ILE A 259 15.64 47.27 -40.11
CA ILE A 259 16.28 46.79 -38.90
C ILE A 259 15.86 45.33 -38.74
N GLU A 260 16.81 44.42 -38.83
CA GLU A 260 16.59 42.98 -38.61
C GLU A 260 16.80 42.69 -37.13
N ILE A 261 15.75 42.17 -36.49
CA ILE A 261 15.80 41.80 -35.07
C ILE A 261 16.21 40.34 -35.00
N VAL A 262 17.23 40.06 -34.21
CA VAL A 262 17.74 38.73 -33.97
C VAL A 262 17.16 38.27 -32.64
N GLY A 263 16.27 37.28 -32.69
CA GLY A 263 15.59 36.73 -31.52
C GLY A 263 16.59 36.28 -30.44
N THR A 264 16.17 36.47 -29.19
CA THR A 264 16.89 36.03 -28.00
C THR A 264 16.01 35.07 -27.22
N ASN A 265 16.62 34.31 -26.29
CA ASN A 265 15.86 33.54 -25.31
C ASN A 265 15.62 34.47 -24.12
N ASP A 266 14.47 35.16 -24.11
CA ASP A 266 14.07 36.08 -23.04
C ASP A 266 12.68 35.79 -22.45
N GLU A 267 11.97 34.81 -23.01
CA GLU A 267 10.70 34.34 -22.51
C GLU A 267 10.89 33.12 -21.60
N THR A 268 10.01 32.99 -20.61
CA THR A 268 10.00 31.80 -19.75
C THR A 268 8.99 30.80 -20.29
N PRO A 269 9.35 29.51 -20.46
CA PRO A 269 8.43 28.50 -20.95
C PRO A 269 7.26 28.35 -19.97
N THR A 270 6.07 28.21 -20.55
CA THR A 270 4.83 27.97 -19.81
C THR A 270 4.38 26.54 -20.06
N ALA A 271 3.75 25.92 -19.06
CA ALA A 271 3.28 24.56 -19.19
C ALA A 271 2.00 24.31 -18.41
N GLU A 272 1.11 23.49 -18.97
CA GLU A 272 -0.15 23.08 -18.37
C GLU A 272 -0.31 21.56 -18.48
N ALA A 273 -0.96 20.95 -17.48
CA ALA A 273 -1.21 19.51 -17.44
C ALA A 273 -2.71 19.19 -17.36
N GLN A 274 -3.11 18.12 -18.04
CA GLN A 274 -4.43 17.51 -17.87
C GLN A 274 -4.42 16.45 -16.77
N ASN A 275 -5.61 16.09 -16.26
CA ASN A 275 -5.75 15.03 -15.28
C ASN A 275 -5.30 13.69 -15.88
N MET A 276 -4.32 13.05 -15.26
CA MET A 276 -3.90 11.70 -15.63
C MET A 276 -4.55 10.65 -14.75
N THR A 277 -5.00 9.56 -15.38
CA THR A 277 -5.55 8.39 -14.72
C THR A 277 -4.72 7.17 -15.10
N VAL A 278 -4.35 6.36 -14.10
CA VAL A 278 -3.59 5.12 -14.31
C VAL A 278 -4.21 4.04 -13.45
N ASP A 279 -4.25 2.82 -13.95
CA ASP A 279 -4.66 1.69 -13.14
C ASP A 279 -3.51 1.29 -12.20
N GLU A 280 -3.83 0.75 -11.04
CA GLU A 280 -2.85 0.23 -10.10
C GLU A 280 -1.82 -0.70 -10.77
N GLY A 281 -0.54 -0.54 -10.41
CA GLY A 281 0.58 -1.29 -10.99
C GLY A 281 0.86 -1.04 -12.48
N SER A 282 0.04 -0.22 -13.14
CA SER A 282 0.13 0.03 -14.59
C SER A 282 1.03 1.23 -14.92
N LEU A 283 1.31 1.37 -16.22
CA LEU A 283 2.14 2.42 -16.79
C LEU A 283 1.30 3.38 -17.64
N ALA A 284 1.39 4.67 -17.34
CA ALA A 284 0.84 5.75 -18.15
C ALA A 284 1.98 6.53 -18.84
N MET A 285 2.00 6.52 -20.17
CA MET A 285 3.00 7.25 -20.97
C MET A 285 2.64 8.73 -21.07
N PHE A 286 3.64 9.61 -21.01
CA PHE A 286 3.45 11.04 -21.19
C PHE A 286 3.27 11.40 -22.67
N THR A 287 2.23 12.16 -22.98
CA THR A 287 1.94 12.63 -24.33
C THR A 287 1.80 14.15 -24.37
N LYS A 288 1.87 14.72 -25.58
CA LYS A 288 1.76 16.18 -25.77
C LYS A 288 0.38 16.72 -25.41
N GLU A 289 -0.66 15.89 -25.46
CA GLU A 289 -2.00 16.27 -25.06
C GLU A 289 -2.17 16.30 -23.53
N MET A 290 -1.34 15.53 -22.80
CA MET A 290 -1.37 15.51 -21.34
C MET A 290 -0.57 16.65 -20.73
N ILE A 291 0.57 16.98 -21.33
CA ILE A 291 1.46 18.06 -20.87
C ILE A 291 1.71 18.95 -22.08
N GLU A 292 1.09 20.13 -22.08
CA GLU A 292 1.27 21.14 -23.11
C GLU A 292 2.33 22.13 -22.64
N ILE A 293 3.40 22.29 -23.43
CA ILE A 293 4.48 23.24 -23.17
C ILE A 293 4.48 24.27 -24.29
N HIS A 294 4.45 25.54 -23.91
CA HIS A 294 4.46 26.68 -24.81
C HIS A 294 5.63 27.60 -24.48
N ASP A 295 6.43 27.85 -25.50
CA ASP A 295 7.51 28.82 -25.49
C ASP A 295 7.32 29.74 -26.71
N LEU A 296 7.53 31.04 -26.51
CA LEU A 296 7.29 32.05 -27.54
C LEU A 296 8.55 32.36 -28.33
N ASP A 297 9.75 32.06 -27.81
CA ASP A 297 11.04 32.40 -28.43
C ASP A 297 11.15 31.92 -29.90
N VAL A 298 11.66 32.78 -30.79
CA VAL A 298 11.93 32.44 -32.20
C VAL A 298 13.41 32.69 -32.56
N PRO A 299 14.18 31.65 -32.96
CA PRO A 299 13.77 30.26 -33.20
C PRO A 299 13.47 29.49 -31.91
N PRO A 300 12.63 28.43 -31.96
CA PRO A 300 12.26 27.67 -30.77
C PRO A 300 13.46 27.06 -30.05
N ASP A 301 13.50 27.21 -28.73
CA ASP A 301 14.58 26.68 -27.91
C ASP A 301 14.43 25.19 -27.56
N PRO A 302 15.55 24.49 -27.34
CA PRO A 302 15.53 23.08 -26.96
C PRO A 302 15.05 22.92 -25.50
N ILE A 303 13.79 22.53 -25.33
CA ILE A 303 13.20 22.27 -24.01
C ILE A 303 13.74 20.97 -23.40
N VAL A 304 14.24 21.09 -22.16
CA VAL A 304 14.63 20.00 -21.27
C VAL A 304 13.62 19.87 -20.12
N ILE A 305 13.12 18.66 -19.91
CA ILE A 305 12.19 18.32 -18.84
C ILE A 305 12.95 17.47 -17.84
N SER A 306 12.84 17.79 -16.56
CA SER A 306 13.55 17.12 -15.46
C SER A 306 12.64 16.88 -14.26
N LEU A 307 12.94 15.87 -13.46
CA LEU A 307 12.16 15.55 -12.25
C LEU A 307 12.60 16.43 -11.07
N ALA A 308 11.71 17.29 -10.59
CA ALA A 308 11.98 18.18 -9.45
C ALA A 308 11.60 17.54 -8.11
N SER A 309 10.41 16.94 -8.04
CA SER A 309 9.92 16.19 -6.88
C SER A 309 9.45 14.81 -7.32
N ARG A 310 9.82 13.77 -6.58
CA ARG A 310 9.42 12.40 -6.87
C ARG A 310 7.99 12.11 -6.39
N PRO A 311 7.29 11.17 -7.06
CA PRO A 311 6.04 10.64 -6.53
C PRO A 311 6.22 9.94 -5.18
N ASN A 312 5.14 9.86 -4.39
CA ASN A 312 5.12 9.08 -3.14
C ASN A 312 4.86 7.59 -3.41
N HIS A 313 4.08 7.29 -4.45
CA HIS A 313 3.71 5.95 -4.86
C HIS A 313 4.14 5.73 -6.31
N GLY A 314 4.94 4.71 -6.61
CA GLY A 314 5.45 4.48 -7.97
C GLY A 314 6.69 5.31 -8.36
N SER A 315 6.96 5.38 -9.66
CA SER A 315 8.15 6.03 -10.21
C SER A 315 7.96 6.49 -11.65
N LEU A 316 8.69 7.54 -12.04
CA LEU A 316 8.81 7.91 -13.44
C LEU A 316 9.92 7.09 -14.10
N ILE A 317 9.61 6.52 -15.25
CA ILE A 317 10.52 5.71 -16.04
C ILE A 317 10.74 6.35 -17.42
N LEU A 318 11.89 6.06 -18.01
CA LEU A 318 12.29 6.40 -19.36
C LEU A 318 12.70 5.13 -20.10
N PHE A 319 12.09 4.90 -21.24
CA PHE A 319 12.45 3.83 -22.16
C PHE A 319 13.59 4.30 -23.07
N VAL A 320 14.73 3.64 -22.96
CA VAL A 320 15.92 3.94 -23.75
C VAL A 320 16.28 2.71 -24.58
N GLU A 321 16.56 2.92 -25.86
CA GLU A 321 16.99 1.84 -26.75
C GLU A 321 18.44 1.42 -26.43
N GLY A 322 18.63 0.16 -26.02
CA GLY A 322 19.93 -0.43 -25.69
C GLY A 322 20.11 -1.79 -26.35
N ASN A 323 21.15 -1.96 -27.18
CA ASN A 323 21.47 -3.21 -27.90
C ASN A 323 20.30 -3.80 -28.74
N GLY A 324 19.38 -2.96 -29.21
CA GLY A 324 18.21 -3.38 -29.99
C GLY A 324 17.00 -3.82 -29.15
N GLU A 325 17.06 -3.66 -27.82
CA GLU A 325 15.92 -3.83 -26.90
C GLU A 325 15.61 -2.52 -26.17
N MET A 326 14.34 -2.31 -25.82
CA MET A 326 13.93 -1.16 -25.02
C MET A 326 14.18 -1.46 -23.54
N VAL A 327 15.02 -0.64 -22.91
CA VAL A 327 15.42 -0.78 -21.51
C VAL A 327 14.73 0.30 -20.68
N GLU A 328 14.12 -0.11 -19.57
CA GLU A 328 13.52 0.80 -18.60
C GLU A 328 14.58 1.38 -17.67
N THR A 329 14.61 2.70 -17.55
CA THR A 329 15.53 3.42 -16.66
C THR A 329 14.77 4.46 -15.83
N PRO A 330 15.21 4.81 -14.61
CA PRO A 330 14.57 5.88 -13.85
C PRO A 330 14.67 7.22 -14.59
N PHE A 331 13.54 7.90 -14.76
CA PHE A 331 13.53 9.22 -15.38
C PHE A 331 14.17 10.26 -14.45
N THR A 332 15.08 11.05 -15.01
CA THR A 332 15.75 12.16 -14.30
C THR A 332 15.66 13.43 -15.12
N SER A 333 16.09 13.38 -16.38
CA SER A 333 15.94 14.46 -17.34
C SER A 333 15.97 13.94 -18.77
N ALA A 334 15.17 14.53 -19.67
CA ALA A 334 15.25 14.29 -21.10
C ALA A 334 14.81 15.54 -21.89
N GLY A 335 15.25 15.65 -23.14
CA GLY A 335 14.68 16.64 -24.07
C GLY A 335 13.23 16.30 -24.40
N ALA A 336 12.43 17.30 -24.74
CA ALA A 336 10.99 17.15 -24.98
C ALA A 336 10.66 16.04 -26.02
N GLU A 337 11.45 15.91 -27.08
CA GLU A 337 11.24 14.87 -28.11
C GLU A 337 11.39 13.43 -27.58
N VAL A 338 12.28 13.23 -26.61
CA VAL A 338 12.53 11.92 -25.97
C VAL A 338 11.53 11.68 -24.83
N PHE A 339 11.11 12.75 -24.16
CA PHE A 339 10.16 12.68 -23.07
C PHE A 339 8.78 12.20 -23.54
N TYR A 340 8.23 12.82 -24.59
CA TYR A 340 6.92 12.44 -25.12
C TYR A 340 6.97 11.05 -25.77
N GLY A 341 6.20 10.10 -25.23
CA GLY A 341 6.18 8.71 -25.72
C GLY A 341 7.39 7.86 -25.34
N GLY A 342 8.42 8.44 -24.72
CA GLY A 342 9.57 7.72 -24.16
C GLY A 342 9.59 7.67 -22.64
N ALA A 343 8.96 8.64 -21.95
CA ALA A 343 8.83 8.64 -20.50
C ALA A 343 7.37 8.37 -20.06
N GLY A 344 7.21 7.83 -18.86
CA GLY A 344 5.90 7.56 -18.27
C GLY A 344 5.95 7.41 -16.75
N TYR A 345 4.78 7.43 -16.14
CA TYR A 345 4.58 7.14 -14.71
C TYR A 345 4.13 5.68 -14.55
N ARG A 346 4.84 4.93 -13.71
CA ARG A 346 4.44 3.59 -13.30
C ARG A 346 4.07 3.60 -11.84
N HIS A 347 2.85 3.20 -11.54
CA HIS A 347 2.39 3.02 -10.18
C HIS A 347 3.03 1.76 -9.55
N ASP A 348 3.26 1.75 -8.24
CA ASP A 348 3.98 0.67 -7.56
C ASP A 348 3.14 -0.55 -7.16
N GLY A 349 1.83 -0.53 -7.43
CA GLY A 349 0.92 -1.59 -7.00
C GLY A 349 0.57 -1.49 -5.52
N SER A 350 0.54 -0.27 -4.96
CA SER A 350 -0.02 -0.02 -3.63
C SER A 350 -1.40 0.62 -3.69
N GLU A 351 -2.37 0.08 -2.94
CA GLU A 351 -3.77 0.52 -2.87
C GLU A 351 -3.95 1.98 -2.45
N THR A 352 -3.70 2.88 -3.39
CA THR A 352 -3.62 4.32 -3.21
C THR A 352 -4.33 4.99 -4.35
N PHE A 353 -5.27 5.89 -4.04
CA PHE A 353 -6.16 6.47 -5.06
C PHE A 353 -5.57 7.72 -5.73
N ARG A 354 -4.49 8.28 -5.18
CA ARG A 354 -3.90 9.54 -5.63
C ARG A 354 -2.41 9.57 -5.39
N ASP A 355 -1.70 10.15 -6.35
CA ASP A 355 -0.29 10.45 -6.23
C ASP A 355 0.05 11.74 -6.99
N TRP A 356 1.22 12.32 -6.78
CA TRP A 356 1.64 13.53 -7.49
C TRP A 356 3.15 13.67 -7.55
N PHE A 357 3.64 14.36 -8.57
CA PHE A 357 5.06 14.69 -8.73
C PHE A 357 5.22 16.05 -9.42
N THR A 358 6.41 16.65 -9.32
CA THR A 358 6.69 17.95 -9.94
C THR A 358 7.76 17.80 -11.00
N LEU A 359 7.48 18.29 -12.20
CA LEU A 359 8.44 18.43 -13.29
C LEU A 359 9.02 19.85 -13.29
N ASN A 360 10.29 19.97 -13.66
CA ASN A 360 10.96 21.23 -13.97
C ASN A 360 11.24 21.28 -15.48
N ILE A 361 10.76 22.34 -16.12
CA ILE A 361 10.77 22.55 -17.58
C ILE A 361 11.65 23.76 -17.85
N SER A 362 12.65 23.61 -18.70
CA SER A 362 13.65 24.65 -18.95
C SER A 362 14.10 24.66 -20.42
N ASP A 363 14.21 25.84 -20.99
CA ASP A 363 14.86 26.13 -22.30
C ASP A 363 16.40 26.21 -22.21
N GLY A 364 16.96 26.13 -20.99
CA GLY A 364 18.39 26.23 -20.70
C GLY A 364 18.82 27.54 -20.04
N VAL A 365 18.03 28.60 -20.13
CA VAL A 365 18.21 29.90 -19.46
C VAL A 365 17.12 30.12 -18.42
N HIS A 366 15.85 29.94 -18.81
CA HIS A 366 14.69 30.10 -17.94
C HIS A 366 14.12 28.73 -17.53
N GLY A 367 13.25 28.72 -16.52
CA GLY A 367 12.67 27.49 -16.02
C GLY A 367 11.39 27.69 -15.22
N THR A 368 10.47 26.73 -15.36
CA THR A 368 9.19 26.68 -14.64
C THR A 368 8.94 25.30 -14.06
N THR A 369 8.11 25.22 -13.01
CA THR A 369 7.72 23.96 -12.39
C THR A 369 6.25 23.65 -12.65
N LEU A 370 5.95 22.38 -12.93
CA LEU A 370 4.60 21.88 -13.19
C LEU A 370 4.29 20.69 -12.28
N ASP A 371 3.22 20.81 -11.48
CA ASP A 371 2.71 19.73 -10.67
C ASP A 371 1.78 18.83 -11.50
N ILE A 372 2.04 17.53 -11.46
CA ILE A 372 1.25 16.52 -12.15
C ILE A 372 0.51 15.69 -11.09
N PHE A 373 -0.83 15.66 -11.18
CA PHE A 373 -1.69 14.90 -10.29
C PHE A 373 -2.14 13.61 -10.95
N VAL A 374 -1.81 12.48 -10.32
CA VAL A 374 -2.19 11.14 -10.74
C VAL A 374 -3.43 10.70 -9.96
N SER A 375 -4.49 10.34 -10.69
CA SER A 375 -5.61 9.58 -10.14
C SER A 375 -5.38 8.11 -10.42
N VAL A 376 -5.34 7.29 -9.38
CA VAL A 376 -5.09 5.85 -9.52
C VAL A 376 -6.41 5.11 -9.39
N SER A 377 -6.73 4.28 -10.37
CA SER A 377 -7.87 3.38 -10.32
C SER A 377 -7.45 2.08 -9.65
N PRO A 378 -8.13 1.63 -8.57
CA PRO A 378 -7.83 0.35 -7.94
C PRO A 378 -8.08 -0.79 -8.94
N VAL A 379 -7.26 -1.83 -8.84
CA VAL A 379 -7.39 -3.05 -9.65
C VAL A 379 -7.74 -4.16 -8.69
N ASN A 380 -8.84 -4.89 -8.93
CA ASN A 380 -9.21 -6.00 -8.07
C ASN A 380 -8.22 -7.17 -8.22
N ASP A 381 -7.25 -7.22 -7.33
CA ASP A 381 -6.17 -8.21 -7.28
C ASP A 381 -5.87 -8.73 -5.85
N GLU A 382 -6.53 -8.20 -4.82
CA GLU A 382 -6.52 -8.73 -3.45
C GLU A 382 -7.81 -9.52 -3.12
N PRO A 383 -7.73 -10.59 -2.31
CA PRO A 383 -8.93 -11.31 -1.89
C PRO A 383 -9.58 -10.68 -0.65
N PRO A 384 -10.91 -10.78 -0.50
CA PRO A 384 -11.60 -10.26 0.68
C PRO A 384 -11.10 -10.96 1.94
N LEU A 385 -11.08 -10.24 3.05
CA LEU A 385 -10.55 -10.71 4.34
C LEU A 385 -11.61 -10.64 5.45
N VAL A 386 -11.76 -11.74 6.20
CA VAL A 386 -12.57 -11.75 7.43
C VAL A 386 -11.74 -11.19 8.59
N VAL A 387 -11.79 -9.88 8.78
CA VAL A 387 -11.03 -9.15 9.81
C VAL A 387 -11.53 -9.42 11.22
N ARG A 388 -12.84 -9.69 11.39
CA ARG A 388 -13.45 -9.96 12.70
C ARG A 388 -14.46 -11.11 12.62
N ASN A 389 -14.38 -12.04 13.55
CA ASN A 389 -15.35 -13.13 13.70
C ASN A 389 -15.43 -13.57 15.17
N LEU A 390 -16.26 -12.87 15.95
CA LEU A 390 -16.45 -13.10 17.38
C LEU A 390 -17.70 -13.94 17.70
N GLY A 391 -18.50 -14.29 16.68
CA GLY A 391 -19.80 -14.92 16.87
C GLY A 391 -20.83 -14.00 17.55
N ILE A 392 -22.01 -14.54 17.85
CA ILE A 392 -23.11 -13.81 18.52
C ILE A 392 -23.76 -14.63 19.63
N VAL A 393 -24.42 -13.92 20.55
CA VAL A 393 -25.13 -14.51 21.69
C VAL A 393 -26.58 -14.05 21.68
N LEU A 394 -27.50 -14.97 21.38
CA LEU A 394 -28.92 -14.68 21.48
C LEU A 394 -29.37 -14.84 22.94
N SER A 395 -29.87 -13.76 23.56
CA SER A 395 -30.21 -13.75 24.98
C SER A 395 -31.58 -14.36 25.29
N GLU A 396 -31.83 -14.69 26.56
CA GLU A 396 -33.13 -15.18 27.01
C GLU A 396 -34.22 -14.12 26.76
N GLY A 397 -35.37 -14.55 26.22
CA GLY A 397 -36.47 -13.65 25.82
C GLY A 397 -36.28 -12.92 24.49
N GLN A 398 -35.19 -13.19 23.76
CA GLN A 398 -35.00 -12.74 22.37
C GLN A 398 -35.19 -13.90 21.38
N ASP A 399 -35.83 -13.59 20.26
CA ASP A 399 -36.05 -14.54 19.15
C ASP A 399 -35.17 -14.22 17.93
N SER A 400 -34.58 -13.03 17.88
CA SER A 400 -33.64 -12.63 16.84
C SER A 400 -32.55 -11.69 17.36
N ILE A 401 -31.39 -11.70 16.70
CA ILE A 401 -30.26 -10.82 16.99
C ILE A 401 -29.58 -10.40 15.68
N ALA A 402 -29.13 -9.14 15.60
CA ALA A 402 -28.39 -8.64 14.44
C ALA A 402 -26.93 -9.10 14.47
N ILE A 403 -26.39 -9.41 13.29
CA ILE A 403 -24.97 -9.64 13.06
C ILE A 403 -24.43 -8.32 12.51
N THR A 404 -23.53 -7.69 13.25
CA THR A 404 -23.02 -6.35 12.95
C THR A 404 -21.50 -6.35 12.81
N ALA A 405 -20.95 -5.23 12.34
CA ALA A 405 -19.50 -4.98 12.27
C ALA A 405 -18.77 -5.28 13.59
N GLU A 406 -19.43 -5.17 14.76
CA GLU A 406 -18.83 -5.50 16.07
C GLU A 406 -18.51 -6.99 16.23
N ASN A 407 -19.27 -7.87 15.55
CA ASN A 407 -19.21 -9.32 15.73
C ASN A 407 -18.59 -10.01 14.51
N LEU A 408 -18.86 -9.49 13.32
CA LEU A 408 -18.39 -9.99 12.03
C LEU A 408 -17.95 -8.79 11.19
N LEU A 409 -16.76 -8.81 10.61
CA LEU A 409 -16.31 -7.75 9.70
C LEU A 409 -15.54 -8.40 8.56
N VAL A 410 -15.93 -8.03 7.34
CA VAL A 410 -15.29 -8.44 6.09
C VAL A 410 -14.89 -7.14 5.40
N GLU A 411 -13.60 -7.03 5.11
CA GLU A 411 -13.02 -5.86 4.44
C GLU A 411 -12.23 -6.36 3.23
N ASP A 412 -12.12 -5.48 2.25
CA ASP A 412 -11.45 -5.67 0.98
C ASP A 412 -10.94 -4.30 0.56
N ASP A 413 -9.67 -4.20 0.15
CA ASP A 413 -9.00 -2.93 -0.06
C ASP A 413 -9.33 -2.35 -1.46
N ASP A 414 -9.62 -3.21 -2.43
CA ASP A 414 -9.85 -2.85 -3.84
C ASP A 414 -11.34 -2.91 -4.25
N THR A 415 -12.17 -3.63 -3.47
CA THR A 415 -13.59 -3.86 -3.76
C THR A 415 -14.50 -3.26 -2.69
N PRO A 416 -15.46 -2.39 -3.04
CA PRO A 416 -16.35 -1.77 -2.06
C PRO A 416 -17.27 -2.79 -1.38
N ALA A 417 -17.61 -2.53 -0.11
CA ALA A 417 -18.33 -3.48 0.75
C ALA A 417 -19.71 -3.93 0.23
N ASP A 418 -20.37 -3.15 -0.63
CA ASP A 418 -21.65 -3.52 -1.25
C ASP A 418 -21.52 -4.45 -2.45
N GLU A 419 -20.30 -4.60 -2.98
CA GLU A 419 -19.92 -5.52 -4.06
C GLU A 419 -19.29 -6.83 -3.54
N VAL A 420 -18.72 -6.84 -2.33
CA VAL A 420 -18.25 -8.07 -1.67
C VAL A 420 -19.44 -8.91 -1.20
N VAL A 421 -19.66 -10.07 -1.82
CA VAL A 421 -20.78 -10.99 -1.53
C VAL A 421 -20.30 -12.21 -0.75
N CYS A 422 -20.88 -12.42 0.42
CA CYS A 422 -20.72 -13.59 1.27
C CYS A 422 -21.85 -14.61 1.06
N PHE A 423 -21.48 -15.81 0.63
CA PHE A 423 -22.37 -16.94 0.40
C PHE A 423 -22.35 -17.87 1.60
N ILE A 424 -23.53 -18.24 2.10
CA ILE A 424 -23.68 -19.22 3.17
C ILE A 424 -23.51 -20.61 2.56
N THR A 425 -22.43 -21.30 2.92
CA THR A 425 -22.08 -22.64 2.43
C THR A 425 -22.74 -23.74 3.25
N LYS A 426 -23.00 -23.49 4.53
CA LYS A 426 -23.79 -24.36 5.42
C LYS A 426 -24.66 -23.52 6.33
N PHE A 427 -25.97 -23.74 6.25
CA PHE A 427 -26.96 -23.03 7.04
C PHE A 427 -26.94 -23.43 8.52
N PRO A 428 -27.39 -22.54 9.42
CA PRO A 428 -27.62 -22.91 10.82
C PRO A 428 -28.68 -24.01 10.92
N ARG A 429 -28.60 -24.82 11.98
CA ARG A 429 -29.52 -25.95 12.21
C ARG A 429 -30.69 -25.60 13.12
N LEU A 430 -30.57 -24.56 13.92
CA LEU A 430 -31.53 -24.20 14.98
C LEU A 430 -32.21 -22.84 14.74
N GLY A 431 -31.92 -22.23 13.60
CA GLY A 431 -32.44 -20.95 13.16
C GLY A 431 -32.07 -20.67 11.72
N MET A 432 -32.40 -19.46 11.27
CA MET A 432 -32.14 -19.00 9.91
C MET A 432 -31.44 -17.64 9.93
N ILE A 433 -30.64 -17.39 8.89
CA ILE A 433 -30.05 -16.08 8.62
C ILE A 433 -30.99 -15.32 7.71
N TRP A 434 -31.30 -14.09 8.08
CA TRP A 434 -32.22 -13.19 7.40
C TRP A 434 -31.54 -11.86 7.10
N GLY A 435 -31.71 -11.33 5.90
CA GLY A 435 -31.07 -10.08 5.46
C GLY A 435 -31.94 -9.24 4.53
N SER A 436 -31.43 -8.08 4.09
CA SER A 436 -32.18 -7.09 3.31
C SER A 436 -32.55 -7.53 1.87
N ARG A 437 -31.93 -8.58 1.32
CA ARG A 437 -32.02 -8.93 -0.10
C ARG A 437 -33.03 -10.02 -0.47
N ASN A 438 -33.93 -10.45 0.44
CA ASN A 438 -34.83 -11.60 0.24
C ASN A 438 -34.13 -12.95 -0.10
N SER A 439 -32.79 -12.99 -0.06
CA SER A 439 -31.99 -14.21 -0.17
C SER A 439 -31.60 -14.64 1.23
N THR A 440 -31.83 -15.90 1.57
CA THR A 440 -31.33 -16.51 2.83
C THR A 440 -29.94 -17.12 2.66
N ASP A 441 -29.43 -17.16 1.42
CA ASP A 441 -28.24 -17.93 1.03
C ASP A 441 -27.00 -17.04 0.87
N SER A 442 -27.16 -15.71 0.90
CA SER A 442 -26.05 -14.76 0.76
C SER A 442 -26.37 -13.39 1.37
N PHE A 443 -25.32 -12.66 1.71
CA PHE A 443 -25.34 -11.29 2.22
C PHE A 443 -24.09 -10.55 1.74
N THR A 444 -24.11 -9.23 1.69
CA THR A 444 -22.93 -8.40 1.36
C THR A 444 -22.16 -8.01 2.60
N ALA A 445 -20.89 -7.62 2.46
CA ALA A 445 -20.14 -7.02 3.58
C ALA A 445 -20.86 -5.76 4.11
N MET A 446 -21.49 -4.97 3.22
CA MET A 446 -22.30 -3.82 3.59
C MET A 446 -23.54 -4.20 4.44
N ASP A 447 -24.19 -5.35 4.20
CA ASP A 447 -25.33 -5.81 5.03
C ASP A 447 -24.92 -6.03 6.51
N ILE A 448 -23.65 -6.35 6.77
CA ILE A 448 -23.11 -6.47 8.13
C ILE A 448 -22.86 -5.09 8.73
N VAL A 449 -22.28 -4.16 7.94
CA VAL A 449 -21.99 -2.78 8.37
C VAL A 449 -23.28 -2.02 8.71
N ASP A 450 -24.32 -2.18 7.90
CA ASP A 450 -25.65 -1.57 8.11
C ASP A 450 -26.48 -2.28 9.20
N GLY A 451 -25.99 -3.42 9.74
CA GLY A 451 -26.72 -4.24 10.71
C GLY A 451 -28.03 -4.83 10.13
N ALA A 452 -28.09 -5.01 8.81
CA ALA A 452 -29.22 -5.55 8.09
C ALA A 452 -29.30 -7.08 8.18
N LEU A 453 -28.19 -7.74 8.50
CA LEU A 453 -28.10 -9.19 8.70
C LEU A 453 -28.57 -9.58 10.12
N ARG A 454 -29.42 -10.61 10.22
CA ARG A 454 -29.98 -11.11 11.48
C ARG A 454 -29.99 -12.62 11.53
N TYR A 455 -29.73 -13.16 12.71
CA TYR A 455 -30.07 -14.55 13.03
C TYR A 455 -31.42 -14.59 13.73
N ILE A 456 -32.30 -15.48 13.30
CA ILE A 456 -33.63 -15.72 13.88
C ILE A 456 -33.68 -17.17 14.35
N ALA A 457 -33.90 -17.39 15.64
CA ALA A 457 -34.03 -18.74 16.19
C ALA A 457 -35.42 -19.31 15.87
N GLU A 458 -35.49 -20.58 15.45
CA GLU A 458 -36.78 -21.22 15.14
C GLU A 458 -37.49 -21.77 16.39
N ASN A 459 -36.74 -22.08 17.46
CA ASN A 459 -37.26 -22.69 18.67
C ASN A 459 -36.74 -21.99 19.95
N GLU A 460 -37.45 -22.17 21.06
CA GLU A 460 -37.02 -21.74 22.41
C GLU A 460 -35.94 -22.66 23.01
N THR A 461 -34.97 -23.11 22.21
CA THR A 461 -33.84 -23.93 22.70
C THR A 461 -32.93 -23.10 23.61
N THR A 462 -32.53 -23.67 24.74
CA THR A 462 -31.65 -23.05 25.73
C THR A 462 -30.35 -23.83 25.85
N ASN A 463 -29.25 -23.10 26.03
CA ASN A 463 -27.91 -23.64 26.20
C ASN A 463 -27.41 -24.54 25.03
N VAL A 464 -27.71 -24.14 23.80
CA VAL A 464 -27.26 -24.86 22.57
C VAL A 464 -26.44 -23.93 21.69
N LYS A 465 -25.40 -24.48 21.05
CA LYS A 465 -24.62 -23.78 20.02
C LYS A 465 -25.18 -24.09 18.64
N ASP A 466 -25.30 -23.07 17.82
CA ASP A 466 -25.61 -23.15 16.39
C ASP A 466 -24.46 -22.55 15.58
N VAL A 467 -24.35 -22.88 14.31
CA VAL A 467 -23.24 -22.43 13.46
C VAL A 467 -23.69 -22.39 12.02
N PHE A 468 -23.30 -21.34 11.31
CA PHE A 468 -23.34 -21.33 9.85
C PHE A 468 -21.93 -21.14 9.30
N TYR A 469 -21.71 -21.57 8.06
CA TYR A 469 -20.45 -21.42 7.35
C TYR A 469 -20.69 -20.51 6.15
N PHE A 470 -19.71 -19.68 5.83
CA PHE A 470 -19.80 -18.74 4.72
C PHE A 470 -18.45 -18.50 4.04
N THR A 471 -18.51 -18.10 2.78
CA THR A 471 -17.38 -17.64 1.96
C THR A 471 -17.75 -16.31 1.29
N CYS A 472 -16.95 -15.27 1.51
CA CYS A 472 -17.02 -13.99 0.82
C CYS A 472 -16.20 -13.98 -0.47
N SER A 473 -16.70 -13.27 -1.48
CA SER A 473 -16.11 -13.12 -2.80
C SER A 473 -16.35 -11.70 -3.31
N ASP A 474 -15.31 -11.11 -3.89
CA ASP A 474 -15.35 -9.84 -4.64
C ASP A 474 -15.80 -10.03 -6.10
N GLY A 475 -15.97 -11.29 -6.55
CA GLY A 475 -16.34 -11.67 -7.92
C GLY A 475 -15.19 -12.23 -8.77
N ILE A 476 -13.94 -12.04 -8.35
CA ILE A 476 -12.71 -12.62 -8.89
C ILE A 476 -12.15 -13.64 -7.89
N GLN A 477 -11.97 -13.24 -6.63
CA GLN A 477 -11.36 -14.06 -5.58
C GLN A 477 -12.34 -14.38 -4.45
N ASN A 478 -11.98 -15.37 -3.62
CA ASN A 478 -12.82 -15.87 -2.54
C ASN A 478 -12.00 -16.09 -1.26
N THR A 479 -12.59 -15.75 -0.12
CA THR A 479 -12.17 -16.20 1.22
C THR A 479 -12.27 -17.73 1.38
N SER A 480 -11.56 -18.25 2.39
CA SER A 480 -11.77 -19.61 2.91
C SER A 480 -13.11 -19.77 3.63
N ASP A 481 -13.68 -20.98 3.60
CA ASP A 481 -14.93 -21.33 4.29
C ASP A 481 -14.81 -21.09 5.80
N THR A 482 -15.54 -20.09 6.30
CA THR A 482 -15.41 -19.56 7.65
C THR A 482 -16.64 -19.88 8.48
N ALA A 483 -16.44 -20.39 9.69
CA ALA A 483 -17.54 -20.71 10.61
C ALA A 483 -17.91 -19.51 11.49
N PHE A 484 -19.20 -19.15 11.53
CA PHE A 484 -19.73 -18.14 12.45
C PHE A 484 -20.51 -18.81 13.59
N GLN A 485 -20.02 -18.63 14.82
CA GLN A 485 -20.60 -19.29 15.99
C GLN A 485 -21.78 -18.49 16.56
N ILE A 486 -22.88 -19.18 16.86
CA ILE A 486 -24.07 -18.61 17.48
C ILE A 486 -24.33 -19.38 18.78
N THR A 487 -24.44 -18.66 19.90
CA THR A 487 -24.81 -19.29 21.17
C THR A 487 -26.21 -18.88 21.56
N LEU A 488 -27.10 -19.87 21.69
CA LEU A 488 -28.52 -19.67 22.00
C LEU A 488 -28.75 -19.76 23.50
N ARG A 489 -29.16 -18.63 24.08
CA ARG A 489 -29.62 -18.49 25.47
C ARG A 489 -28.69 -19.24 26.44
N PRO A 490 -27.40 -18.86 26.49
CA PRO A 490 -26.42 -19.56 27.33
C PRO A 490 -26.81 -19.47 28.80
N GLN A 491 -26.68 -20.58 29.51
CA GLN A 491 -26.91 -20.62 30.95
C GLN A 491 -25.59 -20.45 31.66
N LEU A 492 -25.36 -19.28 32.26
CA LEU A 492 -24.15 -19.02 33.01
C LEU A 492 -24.10 -19.97 34.22
N SER A 493 -23.03 -20.74 34.32
CA SER A 493 -22.75 -21.57 35.49
C SER A 493 -21.43 -21.14 36.11
N VAL A 494 -21.38 -21.06 37.45
CA VAL A 494 -20.20 -20.62 38.18
C VAL A 494 -19.71 -21.76 39.06
N THR A 495 -18.42 -22.05 38.96
CA THR A 495 -17.73 -22.99 39.85
C THR A 495 -16.79 -22.22 40.77
N SER A 496 -16.92 -22.47 42.08
CA SER A 496 -16.14 -21.83 43.13
C SER A 496 -15.49 -22.88 44.02
N MET A 497 -14.15 -22.97 43.98
CA MET A 497 -13.34 -23.89 44.78
C MET A 497 -12.76 -23.21 46.03
N GLY A 498 -12.92 -21.89 46.15
CA GLY A 498 -12.40 -21.09 47.26
C GLY A 498 -10.88 -20.87 47.22
N ALA A 499 -10.37 -20.14 48.21
CA ALA A 499 -8.93 -19.86 48.34
C ALA A 499 -8.44 -20.05 49.78
N VAL A 500 -7.13 -20.24 49.95
CA VAL A 500 -6.49 -20.38 51.26
C VAL A 500 -5.46 -19.27 51.46
N VAL A 501 -5.56 -18.55 52.56
CA VAL A 501 -4.69 -17.41 52.89
C VAL A 501 -4.17 -17.51 54.31
N GLN A 502 -3.02 -16.92 54.61
CA GLN A 502 -2.55 -16.79 55.99
C GLN A 502 -3.06 -15.47 56.59
N VAL A 503 -3.26 -15.46 57.91
CA VAL A 503 -3.57 -14.24 58.67
C VAL A 503 -2.62 -13.10 58.27
N GLY A 504 -3.18 -11.94 57.92
CA GLY A 504 -2.43 -10.74 57.51
C GLY A 504 -1.78 -10.80 56.12
N LYS A 505 -2.02 -11.85 55.33
CA LYS A 505 -1.46 -12.02 53.97
C LYS A 505 -2.53 -11.81 52.89
N ARG A 506 -2.05 -11.73 51.65
CA ARG A 506 -2.84 -11.67 50.42
C ARG A 506 -2.82 -13.01 49.71
N VAL A 507 -3.91 -13.37 49.06
CA VAL A 507 -4.00 -14.53 48.16
C VAL A 507 -4.59 -14.08 46.82
N LEU A 508 -4.00 -14.58 45.73
CA LEU A 508 -4.51 -14.39 44.39
C LEU A 508 -5.72 -15.31 44.17
N ILE A 509 -6.80 -14.80 43.59
CA ILE A 509 -7.90 -15.64 43.12
C ILE A 509 -7.52 -16.13 41.72
N GLU A 510 -7.22 -17.42 41.60
CA GLU A 510 -6.77 -18.04 40.35
C GLU A 510 -7.96 -18.49 39.48
N PRO A 511 -7.79 -18.62 38.15
CA PRO A 511 -8.87 -19.06 37.24
C PRO A 511 -9.48 -20.42 37.58
N ASN A 512 -8.72 -21.32 38.21
CA ASN A 512 -9.21 -22.61 38.68
C ASN A 512 -9.97 -22.52 40.03
N ALA A 513 -9.85 -21.41 40.75
CA ALA A 513 -10.51 -21.19 42.02
C ALA A 513 -11.91 -20.60 41.84
N LEU A 514 -12.08 -19.75 40.81
CA LEU A 514 -13.37 -19.19 40.40
C LEU A 514 -13.44 -19.18 38.87
N SER A 515 -14.28 -20.02 38.29
CA SER A 515 -14.45 -20.18 36.84
C SER A 515 -15.92 -20.18 36.43
N THR A 516 -16.17 -19.91 35.16
CA THR A 516 -17.50 -20.05 34.55
C THR A 516 -17.47 -21.12 33.45
N SER A 517 -18.56 -21.85 33.28
CA SER A 517 -18.78 -22.77 32.16
C SER A 517 -20.00 -22.34 31.34
N ASP A 518 -20.14 -22.91 30.14
CA ASP A 518 -21.33 -22.80 29.30
C ASP A 518 -21.60 -21.37 28.75
N VAL A 519 -20.52 -20.66 28.43
CA VAL A 519 -20.53 -19.29 27.87
C VAL A 519 -19.73 -19.24 26.56
N PRO A 520 -20.12 -18.40 25.58
CA PRO A 520 -19.33 -18.14 24.37
C PRO A 520 -18.00 -17.41 24.64
N ASP A 521 -17.02 -17.65 23.78
CA ASP A 521 -15.76 -16.92 23.77
C ASP A 521 -15.92 -15.53 23.14
N PRO A 522 -15.28 -14.47 23.68
CA PRO A 522 -14.37 -14.50 24.81
C PRO A 522 -15.10 -14.30 26.16
N PRO A 523 -14.80 -15.13 27.18
CA PRO A 523 -15.45 -15.09 28.51
C PRO A 523 -15.11 -13.83 29.32
N THR A 524 -14.34 -12.88 28.76
CA THR A 524 -13.80 -11.69 29.41
C THR A 524 -14.86 -10.66 29.80
N SER A 525 -16.02 -10.65 29.11
CA SER A 525 -17.11 -9.69 29.32
C SER A 525 -18.02 -10.03 30.52
N ILE A 526 -17.81 -11.18 31.18
CA ILE A 526 -18.58 -11.57 32.36
C ILE A 526 -18.21 -10.67 33.54
N VAL A 527 -19.22 -10.04 34.15
CA VAL A 527 -19.06 -9.18 35.32
C VAL A 527 -19.55 -9.90 36.58
N PHE A 528 -18.72 -9.89 37.61
CA PHE A 528 -19.02 -10.40 38.94
C PHE A 528 -19.30 -9.21 39.87
N ASN A 529 -20.55 -9.05 40.30
CA ASN A 529 -20.94 -8.04 41.27
C ASN A 529 -20.98 -8.66 42.67
N ILE A 530 -20.23 -8.11 43.61
CA ILE A 530 -20.18 -8.60 45.00
C ILE A 530 -21.46 -8.14 45.70
N THR A 531 -22.28 -9.10 46.12
CA THR A 531 -23.55 -8.86 46.84
C THR A 531 -23.36 -8.87 48.35
N GLN A 532 -22.41 -9.66 48.86
CA GLN A 532 -21.97 -9.59 50.25
C GLN A 532 -20.44 -9.54 50.31
N PRO A 533 -19.83 -8.44 50.80
CA PRO A 533 -18.38 -8.34 50.91
C PRO A 533 -17.84 -9.24 52.03
N PRO A 534 -16.54 -9.60 51.97
CA PRO A 534 -15.91 -10.37 53.03
C PRO A 534 -15.82 -9.60 54.34
N HIS A 535 -15.95 -10.31 55.47
CA HIS A 535 -16.05 -9.72 56.80
C HIS A 535 -14.67 -9.48 57.43
N SER A 536 -13.68 -10.33 57.13
CA SER A 536 -12.35 -10.31 57.75
C SER A 536 -11.24 -9.95 56.76
N GLY A 537 -11.60 -9.28 55.66
CA GLY A 537 -10.69 -8.83 54.62
C GLY A 537 -11.40 -8.05 53.54
N HIS A 538 -10.73 -7.81 52.41
CA HIS A 538 -11.32 -7.16 51.24
C HIS A 538 -10.73 -7.72 49.95
N LEU A 539 -11.46 -7.52 48.85
CA LEU A 539 -10.98 -7.80 47.49
C LEU A 539 -10.33 -6.55 46.91
N GLU A 540 -9.23 -6.74 46.18
CA GLU A 540 -8.47 -5.68 45.52
C GLU A 540 -7.90 -6.17 44.17
N LEU A 541 -7.66 -5.23 43.25
CA LEU A 541 -6.97 -5.49 41.98
C LEU A 541 -5.50 -5.10 42.10
N ARG A 542 -4.57 -5.92 41.57
CA ARG A 542 -3.13 -5.64 41.57
C ARG A 542 -2.69 -4.25 41.06
N PRO A 543 -3.28 -3.64 40.01
CA PRO A 543 -2.89 -2.30 39.60
C PRO A 543 -3.26 -1.20 40.63
N ALA A 544 -4.09 -1.50 41.64
CA ALA A 544 -4.51 -0.57 42.69
C ALA A 544 -4.61 -1.28 44.06
N PRO A 545 -3.49 -1.63 44.70
CA PRO A 545 -3.49 -2.32 45.99
C PRO A 545 -4.11 -1.45 47.10
N ASN A 546 -4.84 -2.08 48.03
CA ASN A 546 -5.61 -1.46 49.13
C ASN A 546 -6.86 -0.67 48.72
N VAL A 547 -7.26 -0.69 47.44
CA VAL A 547 -8.56 -0.18 47.01
C VAL A 547 -9.56 -1.33 47.05
N VAL A 548 -10.61 -1.18 47.87
CA VAL A 548 -11.70 -2.16 47.97
C VAL A 548 -12.55 -2.09 46.72
N ILE A 549 -12.75 -3.24 46.07
CA ILE A 549 -13.62 -3.34 44.89
C ILE A 549 -14.97 -3.96 45.24
N THR A 550 -16.02 -3.54 44.55
CA THR A 550 -17.39 -4.10 44.66
C THR A 550 -17.79 -4.93 43.44
N ASN A 551 -16.97 -4.92 42.39
CA ASN A 551 -17.13 -5.78 41.22
C ASN A 551 -15.77 -6.09 40.58
N PHE A 552 -15.75 -7.11 39.73
CA PHE A 552 -14.60 -7.49 38.90
C PHE A 552 -15.07 -8.25 37.66
N THR A 553 -14.19 -8.42 36.67
CA THR A 553 -14.49 -9.17 35.43
C THR A 553 -13.79 -10.52 35.41
N MET A 554 -14.25 -11.42 34.54
CA MET A 554 -13.50 -12.65 34.27
C MET A 554 -12.10 -12.35 33.71
N ALA A 555 -11.93 -11.27 32.95
CA ALA A 555 -10.62 -10.81 32.49
C ALA A 555 -9.67 -10.50 33.67
N ASP A 556 -10.18 -9.92 34.76
CA ASP A 556 -9.37 -9.66 35.96
C ASP A 556 -8.87 -10.94 36.64
N ILE A 557 -9.62 -12.04 36.53
CA ILE A 557 -9.20 -13.36 37.04
C ILE A 557 -8.18 -14.00 36.08
N LEU A 558 -8.48 -14.02 34.78
CA LEU A 558 -7.63 -14.61 33.73
C LEU A 558 -6.26 -13.92 33.66
N LEU A 559 -6.23 -12.59 33.77
CA LEU A 559 -5.00 -11.78 33.83
C LEU A 559 -4.34 -11.79 35.22
N ARG A 560 -4.85 -12.60 36.16
CA ARG A 560 -4.29 -12.78 37.52
C ARG A 560 -4.19 -11.46 38.30
N ARG A 561 -5.19 -10.57 38.16
CA ARG A 561 -5.23 -9.25 38.83
C ARG A 561 -6.03 -9.26 40.12
N LEU A 562 -7.03 -10.13 40.27
CA LEU A 562 -7.92 -10.17 41.45
C LEU A 562 -7.26 -10.85 42.66
N SER A 563 -7.25 -10.20 43.82
CA SER A 563 -6.70 -10.75 45.07
C SER A 563 -7.62 -10.47 46.27
N TYR A 564 -7.62 -11.39 47.23
CA TYR A 564 -8.18 -11.17 48.57
C TYR A 564 -7.06 -10.84 49.55
N LYS A 565 -7.25 -9.82 50.39
CA LYS A 565 -6.34 -9.43 51.47
C LYS A 565 -7.03 -9.58 52.83
N HIS A 566 -6.45 -10.40 53.71
CA HIS A 566 -6.96 -10.59 55.06
C HIS A 566 -6.51 -9.44 55.98
N THR A 567 -7.43 -8.86 56.75
CA THR A 567 -7.17 -7.71 57.64
C THR A 567 -7.08 -8.07 59.13
N GLY A 568 -7.51 -9.29 59.53
CA GLY A 568 -7.57 -9.72 60.94
C GLY A 568 -6.30 -10.38 61.49
N GLU A 569 -6.31 -10.64 62.81
CA GLU A 569 -5.30 -11.42 63.55
C GLU A 569 -5.70 -12.89 63.81
N GLU A 570 -6.97 -13.26 63.53
CA GLU A 570 -7.53 -14.56 63.86
C GLU A 570 -7.64 -15.48 62.64
N SER A 571 -7.38 -16.78 62.85
CA SER A 571 -7.60 -17.81 61.83
C SER A 571 -9.05 -18.29 61.84
N GLY A 572 -9.57 -18.72 60.69
CA GLY A 572 -10.97 -19.14 60.56
C GLY A 572 -11.38 -19.27 59.10
N SER A 573 -12.61 -18.89 58.79
CA SER A 573 -13.13 -18.79 57.42
C SER A 573 -13.72 -17.41 57.18
N ASP A 574 -13.45 -16.87 56.01
CA ASP A 574 -14.12 -15.69 55.47
C ASP A 574 -14.84 -16.06 54.17
N ARG A 575 -15.74 -15.22 53.67
CA ARG A 575 -16.45 -15.49 52.41
C ARG A 575 -16.90 -14.20 51.75
N PHE A 576 -17.16 -14.24 50.45
CA PHE A 576 -17.97 -13.21 49.80
C PHE A 576 -19.00 -13.86 48.87
N ASP A 577 -20.16 -13.24 48.76
CA ASP A 577 -21.21 -13.65 47.83
C ASP A 577 -21.22 -12.70 46.64
N PHE A 578 -21.54 -13.23 45.46
CA PHE A 578 -21.54 -12.47 44.22
C PHE A 578 -22.62 -12.97 43.25
N VAL A 579 -22.96 -12.11 42.29
CA VAL A 579 -23.78 -12.43 41.12
C VAL A 579 -22.90 -12.23 39.89
N ALA A 580 -22.63 -13.32 39.17
CA ALA A 580 -22.01 -13.27 37.85
C ALA A 580 -23.10 -12.98 36.81
N SER A 581 -22.83 -12.08 35.87
CA SER A 581 -23.80 -11.67 34.84
C SER A 581 -23.15 -11.64 33.46
N LEU A 582 -23.85 -12.21 32.48
CA LEU A 582 -23.53 -12.03 31.07
C LEU A 582 -24.18 -10.74 30.53
N PRO A 583 -23.51 -10.03 29.61
CA PRO A 583 -24.17 -9.00 28.82
C PRO A 583 -25.33 -9.66 28.05
N GLY A 584 -26.57 -9.26 28.33
CA GLY A 584 -27.76 -9.85 27.72
C GLY A 584 -28.68 -10.67 28.65
N GLY A 585 -28.27 -10.98 29.89
CA GLY A 585 -29.25 -11.26 30.96
C GLY A 585 -29.10 -12.55 31.76
N SER A 586 -28.31 -13.54 31.32
CA SER A 586 -28.08 -14.76 32.10
C SER A 586 -27.25 -14.45 33.36
N ARG A 587 -27.70 -14.96 34.52
CA ARG A 587 -27.10 -14.67 35.83
C ARG A 587 -26.87 -15.95 36.62
N ALA A 588 -25.79 -15.96 37.38
CA ALA A 588 -25.46 -17.05 38.29
C ALA A 588 -25.01 -16.49 39.64
N GLU A 589 -25.65 -16.94 40.71
CA GLU A 589 -25.22 -16.63 42.07
C GLU A 589 -24.10 -17.58 42.51
N GLY A 590 -23.16 -17.07 43.28
CA GLY A 590 -22.07 -17.87 43.82
C GLY A 590 -21.54 -17.33 45.14
N THR A 591 -21.00 -18.25 45.94
CA THR A 591 -20.27 -17.93 47.17
C THR A 591 -18.82 -18.36 47.01
N PHE A 592 -17.90 -17.47 47.32
CA PHE A 592 -16.46 -17.77 47.34
C PHE A 592 -15.96 -17.89 48.77
N LEU A 593 -15.51 -19.09 49.14
CA LEU A 593 -15.02 -19.40 50.49
C LEU A 593 -13.52 -19.15 50.62
N ILE A 594 -13.11 -18.50 51.70
CA ILE A 594 -11.71 -18.20 52.02
C ILE A 594 -11.35 -18.88 53.33
N THR A 595 -10.37 -19.77 53.30
CA THR A 595 -9.85 -20.43 54.51
C THR A 595 -8.62 -19.67 55.01
N VAL A 596 -8.68 -19.14 56.24
CA VAL A 596 -7.61 -18.35 56.85
C VAL A 596 -6.80 -19.21 57.82
N ARG A 597 -5.52 -19.43 57.50
CA ARG A 597 -4.56 -20.18 58.33
C ARG A 597 -3.83 -19.27 59.32
N PRO A 598 -3.62 -19.70 60.58
CA PRO A 598 -2.90 -18.90 61.57
C PRO A 598 -1.43 -18.69 61.18
N ALA A 599 -0.88 -17.53 61.54
CA ALA A 599 0.55 -17.24 61.43
C ALA A 599 1.33 -17.92 62.57
N ALA A 600 2.50 -18.49 62.30
CA ALA A 600 3.28 -19.23 63.30
C ALA A 600 3.81 -18.30 64.42
N ARG A 601 3.52 -18.62 65.69
CA ARG A 601 4.03 -17.90 66.89
C ARG A 601 4.72 -18.87 67.88
N PRO A 602 5.74 -18.42 68.66
CA PRO A 602 6.54 -19.31 69.53
C PRO A 602 5.75 -20.01 70.65
N ASP A 603 4.64 -19.42 71.08
CA ASP A 603 3.73 -19.89 72.13
C ASP A 603 2.66 -20.88 71.64
N MET A 604 2.70 -21.25 70.35
CA MET A 604 1.71 -22.15 69.76
C MET A 604 1.90 -23.59 70.26
N PRO A 605 0.85 -24.21 70.86
CA PRO A 605 0.90 -25.62 71.27
C PRO A 605 0.73 -26.57 70.07
N PRO A 606 1.17 -27.84 70.17
CA PRO A 606 1.05 -28.80 69.07
C PRO A 606 -0.42 -29.09 68.76
N THR A 607 -0.75 -29.35 67.49
CA THR A 607 -2.11 -29.69 67.05
C THR A 607 -2.27 -31.19 66.89
N LEU A 608 -3.22 -31.77 67.60
CA LEU A 608 -3.66 -33.16 67.47
C LEU A 608 -4.73 -33.24 66.37
N HIS A 609 -4.38 -33.86 65.25
CA HIS A 609 -5.22 -33.92 64.05
C HIS A 609 -6.01 -35.23 63.95
N VAL A 610 -5.39 -36.35 64.30
CA VAL A 610 -5.98 -37.68 64.14
C VAL A 610 -5.95 -38.40 65.48
N VAL A 611 -7.13 -38.83 65.93
CA VAL A 611 -7.33 -39.76 67.04
C VAL A 611 -8.45 -40.71 66.61
N LEU A 612 -8.06 -41.73 65.86
CA LEU A 612 -8.95 -42.78 65.38
C LEU A 612 -8.66 -44.07 66.14
N PRO A 613 -9.70 -44.85 66.49
CA PRO A 613 -9.51 -46.05 67.28
C PRO A 613 -8.63 -47.07 66.55
N LEU A 614 -7.72 -47.73 67.28
CA LEU A 614 -6.98 -48.86 66.73
C LEU A 614 -7.85 -50.12 66.80
N ARG A 615 -8.10 -50.76 65.67
CA ARG A 615 -8.78 -52.06 65.64
C ARG A 615 -7.76 -53.20 65.78
N VAL A 616 -7.93 -54.02 66.79
CA VAL A 616 -7.06 -55.15 67.12
C VAL A 616 -7.89 -56.43 67.09
N VAL A 617 -7.51 -57.35 66.20
CA VAL A 617 -8.27 -58.57 65.88
C VAL A 617 -7.59 -59.85 66.37
N SER A 618 -6.33 -59.77 66.80
CA SER A 618 -5.53 -60.90 67.28
C SER A 618 -4.57 -60.49 68.40
N GLU A 619 -3.87 -61.46 68.99
CA GLU A 619 -2.85 -61.24 70.03
C GLU A 619 -1.48 -60.81 69.46
N ALA A 620 -1.36 -60.74 68.13
CA ALA A 620 -0.16 -60.21 67.49
C ALA A 620 -0.06 -58.68 67.70
N PRO A 621 1.15 -58.14 67.91
CA PRO A 621 1.34 -56.70 68.00
C PRO A 621 0.77 -55.96 66.77
N LYS A 622 -0.15 -55.03 67.00
CA LYS A 622 -0.73 -54.17 65.96
C LYS A 622 -0.07 -52.79 66.00
N VAL A 623 0.62 -52.44 64.93
CA VAL A 623 1.32 -51.15 64.78
C VAL A 623 0.32 -49.98 64.77
N LEU A 624 0.57 -48.97 65.60
CA LEU A 624 -0.03 -47.65 65.49
C LEU A 624 0.73 -46.84 64.44
N THR A 625 0.00 -46.36 63.44
CA THR A 625 0.50 -45.47 62.38
C THR A 625 -0.15 -44.09 62.46
N SER A 626 0.32 -43.14 61.65
CA SER A 626 -0.22 -41.77 61.60
C SER A 626 -1.68 -41.69 61.12
N GLN A 627 -2.23 -42.80 60.59
CA GLN A 627 -3.67 -42.92 60.31
C GLN A 627 -4.51 -43.10 61.58
N HIS A 628 -3.90 -43.60 62.66
CA HIS A 628 -4.58 -43.84 63.93
C HIS A 628 -4.35 -42.68 64.90
N LEU A 629 -3.11 -42.22 65.01
CA LEU A 629 -2.72 -41.15 65.92
C LEU A 629 -1.72 -40.21 65.25
N TYR A 630 -2.10 -38.94 65.06
CA TYR A 630 -1.22 -37.96 64.43
C TYR A 630 -1.38 -36.58 65.05
N ALA A 631 -0.27 -36.05 65.54
CA ALA A 631 -0.12 -34.67 65.98
C ALA A 631 1.04 -34.00 65.21
N ARG A 632 0.91 -32.71 64.96
CA ARG A 632 1.94 -31.91 64.32
C ARG A 632 2.13 -30.60 65.05
N ASP A 633 3.32 -30.06 64.94
CA ASP A 633 3.68 -28.75 65.46
C ASP A 633 4.31 -27.95 64.33
N VAL A 634 3.95 -26.69 64.20
CA VAL A 634 4.44 -25.81 63.11
C VAL A 634 5.91 -25.45 63.31
N LEU A 635 6.41 -25.51 64.55
CA LEU A 635 7.76 -25.10 64.96
C LEU A 635 8.60 -26.25 65.55
N ALA A 636 8.06 -27.48 65.65
CA ALA A 636 8.80 -28.65 66.12
C ALA A 636 8.74 -29.81 65.10
N PRO A 637 9.89 -30.43 64.79
CA PRO A 637 9.91 -31.63 63.96
C PRO A 637 9.25 -32.82 64.69
N PRO A 638 8.83 -33.87 63.97
CA PRO A 638 8.10 -35.01 64.56
C PRO A 638 8.78 -35.68 65.76
N LYS A 639 10.11 -35.71 65.79
CA LYS A 639 10.92 -36.22 66.91
C LYS A 639 10.74 -35.44 68.23
N ASN A 640 10.32 -34.19 68.15
CA ASN A 640 10.13 -33.29 69.29
C ASN A 640 8.66 -33.12 69.70
N VAL A 641 7.73 -33.78 68.98
CA VAL A 641 6.31 -33.84 69.37
C VAL A 641 6.11 -35.12 70.16
N THR A 642 5.93 -34.99 71.48
CA THR A 642 5.84 -36.12 72.41
C THR A 642 4.40 -36.39 72.82
N PHE A 643 4.05 -37.67 72.92
CA PHE A 643 2.83 -38.19 73.50
C PHE A 643 3.17 -38.79 74.86
N GLU A 644 2.61 -38.20 75.91
CA GLU A 644 2.78 -38.67 77.29
C GLU A 644 1.58 -39.51 77.70
N VAL A 645 1.82 -40.79 77.97
CA VAL A 645 0.83 -41.79 78.36
C VAL A 645 0.59 -41.69 79.86
N LEU A 646 -0.53 -41.08 80.24
CA LEU A 646 -0.92 -40.86 81.63
C LEU A 646 -1.66 -42.06 82.24
N LYS A 647 -2.32 -42.87 81.41
CA LYS A 647 -2.95 -44.13 81.82
C LYS A 647 -2.65 -45.18 80.77
N LYS A 648 -1.99 -46.27 81.15
CA LYS A 648 -1.68 -47.40 80.27
C LYS A 648 -2.94 -48.22 79.95
N PRO A 649 -2.95 -49.00 78.86
CA PRO A 649 -4.04 -49.92 78.56
C PRO A 649 -4.21 -50.98 79.66
N GLU A 650 -5.45 -51.43 79.87
CA GLU A 650 -5.81 -52.39 80.94
C GLU A 650 -5.77 -53.85 80.46
N HIS A 651 -5.93 -54.09 79.16
CA HIS A 651 -6.07 -55.42 78.55
C HIS A 651 -4.95 -55.75 77.55
N GLY A 652 -3.94 -54.89 77.46
CA GLY A 652 -2.76 -55.10 76.63
C GLY A 652 -1.62 -54.15 76.99
N VAL A 653 -0.56 -54.20 76.19
CA VAL A 653 0.66 -53.41 76.39
C VAL A 653 1.01 -52.62 75.14
N LEU A 654 1.53 -51.41 75.34
CA LEU A 654 2.18 -50.65 74.27
C LEU A 654 3.62 -51.11 74.14
N LEU A 655 4.04 -51.45 72.93
CA LEU A 655 5.39 -51.83 72.56
C LEU A 655 6.02 -50.72 71.72
N LEU A 656 7.24 -50.31 72.07
CA LEU A 656 8.05 -49.42 71.27
C LEU A 656 9.30 -50.19 70.79
N ASN A 657 9.49 -50.27 69.48
CA ASN A 657 10.52 -51.11 68.85
C ASN A 657 10.44 -52.58 69.32
N GLY A 658 9.22 -53.09 69.53
CA GLY A 658 8.99 -54.48 70.00
C GLY A 658 9.18 -54.72 71.50
N VAL A 659 9.61 -53.72 72.28
CA VAL A 659 9.79 -53.83 73.75
C VAL A 659 8.69 -53.05 74.46
N GLN A 660 8.19 -53.56 75.59
CA GLN A 660 7.16 -52.86 76.38
C GLN A 660 7.62 -51.44 76.75
N LEU A 661 6.74 -50.45 76.50
CA LEU A 661 7.02 -49.04 76.63
C LEU A 661 7.37 -48.68 78.09
N ALA A 662 8.66 -48.50 78.38
CA ALA A 662 9.17 -48.18 79.71
C ALA A 662 9.08 -46.68 80.07
N SER A 663 9.21 -45.78 79.08
CA SER A 663 9.38 -44.33 79.27
C SER A 663 8.10 -43.51 79.49
N GLU A 664 6.92 -44.16 79.51
CA GLU A 664 5.58 -43.51 79.53
C GLU A 664 5.37 -42.43 78.44
N MET A 665 6.27 -42.35 77.47
CA MET A 665 6.29 -41.36 76.41
C MET A 665 6.79 -41.96 75.10
N PHE A 666 6.16 -41.58 74.00
CA PHE A 666 6.62 -41.84 72.64
C PHE A 666 6.51 -40.57 71.79
N THR A 667 7.16 -40.54 70.63
CA THR A 667 7.17 -39.36 69.73
C THR A 667 6.32 -39.58 68.49
N GLN A 668 5.96 -38.49 67.80
CA GLN A 668 5.32 -38.59 66.48
C GLN A 668 6.22 -39.31 65.47
N ASP A 669 7.54 -39.17 65.57
CA ASP A 669 8.50 -39.89 64.72
C ASP A 669 8.41 -41.42 64.93
N ASN A 670 8.17 -41.89 66.16
CA ASN A 670 7.98 -43.32 66.43
C ASN A 670 6.72 -43.88 65.74
N ILE A 671 5.63 -43.10 65.70
CA ILE A 671 4.40 -43.48 64.99
C ILE A 671 4.62 -43.44 63.47
N ASN A 672 5.27 -42.39 62.96
CA ASN A 672 5.54 -42.23 61.52
C ASN A 672 6.39 -43.38 60.97
N ARG A 673 7.34 -43.90 61.77
CA ARG A 673 8.19 -45.05 61.41
C ARG A 673 7.55 -46.41 61.69
N GLY A 674 6.36 -46.46 62.27
CA GLY A 674 5.67 -47.71 62.61
C GLY A 674 6.29 -48.45 63.81
N ASN A 675 7.03 -47.76 64.67
CA ASN A 675 7.77 -48.36 65.77
C ASN A 675 6.92 -48.59 67.02
N LEU A 676 5.75 -47.94 67.12
CA LEU A 676 4.82 -48.12 68.23
C LEU A 676 3.75 -49.14 67.84
N ALA A 677 3.52 -50.13 68.68
CA ALA A 677 2.47 -51.13 68.51
C ALA A 677 1.70 -51.35 69.81
N TYR A 678 0.48 -51.85 69.71
CA TYR A 678 -0.27 -52.39 70.84
C TYR A 678 -0.35 -53.90 70.71
N GLN A 679 -0.06 -54.62 71.80
CA GLN A 679 -0.23 -56.06 71.87
C GLN A 679 -1.25 -56.42 72.95
N ARG A 680 -2.24 -57.22 72.57
CA ARG A 680 -3.26 -57.74 73.48
C ARG A 680 -2.67 -58.87 74.33
N LEU A 681 -2.96 -58.89 75.64
CA LEU A 681 -2.43 -59.91 76.57
C LEU A 681 -3.40 -61.06 76.87
N SER A 682 -4.71 -60.90 76.66
CA SER A 682 -5.70 -61.98 76.87
C SER A 682 -6.91 -61.88 75.94
N SER A 683 -7.47 -63.02 75.54
CA SER A 683 -8.66 -63.14 74.66
C SER A 683 -10.00 -62.83 75.35
N GLY A 684 -10.01 -62.01 76.42
CA GLY A 684 -11.23 -61.70 77.20
C GLY A 684 -12.37 -61.07 76.39
N THR A 685 -13.59 -61.10 76.91
CA THR A 685 -14.82 -60.61 76.24
C THR A 685 -14.95 -59.08 76.20
N HIS A 686 -13.93 -58.32 76.58
CA HIS A 686 -13.97 -56.87 76.56
C HIS A 686 -13.94 -56.34 75.11
N PRO A 687 -14.92 -55.51 74.70
CA PRO A 687 -15.03 -55.02 73.32
C PRO A 687 -14.02 -53.92 72.97
N SER A 688 -13.31 -53.39 73.97
CA SER A 688 -12.33 -52.31 73.79
C SER A 688 -11.33 -52.21 74.94
N ASP A 689 -10.15 -51.70 74.66
CA ASP A 689 -9.17 -51.19 75.62
C ASP A 689 -8.90 -49.69 75.33
N HIS A 690 -8.17 -48.99 76.18
CA HIS A 690 -7.79 -47.60 75.94
C HIS A 690 -6.58 -47.16 76.75
N PHE A 691 -5.86 -46.17 76.26
CA PHE A 691 -4.88 -45.42 77.06
C PHE A 691 -5.23 -43.93 77.06
N LEU A 692 -4.87 -43.23 78.13
CA LEU A 692 -5.01 -41.77 78.20
C LEU A 692 -3.67 -41.13 77.90
N PHE A 693 -3.65 -40.12 77.04
CA PHE A 693 -2.43 -39.42 76.69
C PHE A 693 -2.63 -37.91 76.56
N ARG A 694 -1.55 -37.15 76.63
CA ARG A 694 -1.52 -35.74 76.19
C ARG A 694 -0.36 -35.50 75.22
N VAL A 695 -0.53 -34.53 74.34
CA VAL A 695 0.51 -34.12 73.39
C VAL A 695 1.26 -32.91 73.96
N SER A 696 2.57 -32.90 73.81
CA SER A 696 3.43 -31.80 74.27
C SER A 696 4.54 -31.51 73.26
N ASN A 697 4.86 -30.23 73.09
CA ASN A 697 6.04 -29.74 72.37
C ASN A 697 7.10 -29.17 73.35
N LYS A 698 6.91 -29.36 74.67
CA LYS A 698 7.70 -28.81 75.78
C LYS A 698 7.81 -27.28 75.87
N ARG A 699 7.31 -26.52 74.90
CA ARG A 699 7.38 -25.05 74.85
C ARG A 699 6.11 -24.37 75.31
N ALA A 700 4.94 -24.91 74.94
CA ALA A 700 3.64 -24.31 75.23
C ALA A 700 2.75 -25.28 76.02
N PRO A 701 1.99 -24.81 77.02
CA PRO A 701 1.11 -25.69 77.79
C PRO A 701 -0.10 -26.14 76.96
N GLY A 702 -0.39 -27.44 77.01
CA GLY A 702 -1.53 -28.05 76.32
C GLY A 702 -1.30 -28.34 74.82
N PHE A 703 -2.37 -28.69 74.12
CA PHE A 703 -2.39 -29.01 72.68
C PHE A 703 -3.72 -28.57 72.06
N MET A 704 -3.73 -28.25 70.77
CA MET A 704 -4.95 -27.97 70.03
C MET A 704 -5.63 -29.27 69.62
N PHE A 705 -6.92 -29.42 69.89
CA PHE A 705 -7.72 -30.56 69.42
C PHE A 705 -9.11 -30.08 69.03
N ARG A 706 -9.52 -30.36 67.77
CA ARG A 706 -10.78 -29.86 67.18
C ARG A 706 -10.95 -28.34 67.33
N GLY A 707 -9.87 -27.59 67.06
CA GLY A 707 -9.87 -26.12 67.12
C GLY A 707 -9.79 -25.52 68.53
N LEU A 708 -9.89 -26.32 69.60
CA LEU A 708 -9.84 -25.84 70.98
C LEU A 708 -8.53 -26.22 71.67
N ARG A 709 -7.97 -25.30 72.46
CA ARG A 709 -6.81 -25.59 73.32
C ARG A 709 -7.25 -26.48 74.48
N ARG A 710 -6.58 -27.62 74.66
CA ARG A 710 -6.84 -28.58 75.72
C ARG A 710 -5.59 -28.83 76.57
N ILE A 711 -5.80 -29.00 77.87
CA ILE A 711 -4.76 -29.35 78.84
C ILE A 711 -5.02 -30.75 79.43
N LYS A 712 -6.29 -31.17 79.47
CA LYS A 712 -6.71 -32.50 79.92
C LYS A 712 -6.34 -33.58 78.88
N PRO A 713 -6.01 -34.81 79.31
CA PRO A 713 -5.67 -35.88 78.40
C PRO A 713 -6.83 -36.31 77.51
N VAL A 714 -6.49 -36.89 76.37
CA VAL A 714 -7.41 -37.51 75.42
C VAL A 714 -7.32 -39.02 75.55
N LYS A 715 -8.47 -39.68 75.45
CA LYS A 715 -8.59 -41.13 75.41
C LYS A 715 -8.28 -41.61 73.99
N PHE A 716 -7.29 -42.49 73.85
CA PHE A 716 -7.10 -43.27 72.64
C PHE A 716 -7.84 -44.59 72.79
N GLU A 717 -8.84 -44.83 71.96
CA GLU A 717 -9.62 -46.06 72.01
C GLU A 717 -8.97 -47.17 71.18
N ILE A 718 -8.98 -48.38 71.72
CA ILE A 718 -8.51 -49.60 71.06
C ILE A 718 -9.73 -50.51 70.99
N LEU A 719 -10.26 -50.74 69.80
CA LEU A 719 -11.41 -51.61 69.61
C LEU A 719 -10.91 -53.04 69.46
N LEU A 720 -11.28 -53.89 70.40
CA LEU A 720 -10.97 -55.32 70.37
C LEU A 720 -12.09 -56.00 69.58
N VAL A 721 -11.86 -56.17 68.28
CA VAL A 721 -12.89 -56.66 67.35
C VAL A 721 -12.87 -58.19 67.34
N ASN A 722 -13.94 -58.80 67.85
CA ASN A 722 -14.22 -60.22 67.60
C ASN A 722 -14.72 -60.39 66.15
N ILE A 723 -14.21 -61.41 65.47
CA ILE A 723 -14.10 -61.55 63.99
C ILE A 723 -15.46 -61.74 63.28
N VAL A 724 -16.62 -61.61 63.94
CA VAL A 724 -17.90 -61.98 63.33
C VAL A 724 -18.55 -60.80 62.60
N GLY A 725 -18.26 -60.67 61.30
CA GLY A 725 -19.16 -60.04 60.31
C GLY A 725 -18.85 -58.62 59.82
N SER A 726 -17.65 -58.32 59.33
CA SER A 726 -17.40 -57.08 58.57
C SER A 726 -17.92 -57.14 57.12
N VAL A 727 -17.93 -55.99 56.44
CA VAL A 727 -18.16 -55.84 54.99
C VAL A 727 -16.94 -55.15 54.37
N PRO A 728 -16.65 -55.35 53.07
CA PRO A 728 -15.51 -54.70 52.41
C PRO A 728 -15.58 -53.16 52.44
N ILE A 729 -14.42 -52.52 52.52
CA ILE A 729 -14.23 -51.08 52.35
C ILE A 729 -13.59 -50.84 51.00
N VAL A 730 -14.19 -49.98 50.15
CA VAL A 730 -13.72 -49.65 48.80
C VAL A 730 -13.15 -48.23 48.77
N THR A 731 -12.01 -48.04 48.12
CA THR A 731 -11.33 -46.73 47.94
C THR A 731 -10.97 -46.50 46.48
N PHE A 732 -11.16 -45.26 46.01
CA PHE A 732 -10.80 -44.83 44.64
C PHE A 732 -9.56 -43.95 44.69
N SER A 733 -8.64 -44.13 43.75
CA SER A 733 -7.47 -43.26 43.62
C SER A 733 -7.41 -42.65 42.21
N LYS A 734 -7.02 -41.38 42.13
CA LYS A 734 -6.72 -40.73 40.85
C LYS A 734 -5.34 -41.18 40.38
N VAL A 735 -5.30 -42.15 39.49
CA VAL A 735 -4.06 -42.69 38.91
C VAL A 735 -4.06 -42.42 37.40
N SER A 736 -2.93 -41.96 36.86
CA SER A 736 -2.71 -41.83 35.42
C SER A 736 -1.93 -43.06 34.93
N ARG A 737 -2.50 -43.81 33.97
CA ARG A 737 -1.87 -44.97 33.34
C ARG A 737 -2.02 -44.89 31.82
N SER A 738 -0.99 -45.32 31.10
CA SER A 738 -1.02 -45.47 29.64
C SER A 738 -1.61 -46.81 29.23
N PHE A 739 -2.30 -46.83 28.10
CA PHE A 739 -2.65 -48.06 27.42
C PHE A 739 -1.39 -48.73 26.87
N ARG A 740 -1.40 -50.05 26.80
CA ARG A 740 -0.32 -50.86 26.23
C ARG A 740 -0.86 -51.65 25.05
N HIS A 741 -0.03 -51.76 24.01
CA HIS A 741 -0.31 -52.55 22.83
C HIS A 741 0.12 -54.00 23.08
N HIS A 742 -0.82 -54.95 23.01
CA HIS A 742 -0.56 -56.37 23.28
C HIS A 742 -0.37 -57.17 21.99
N ALA A 743 0.34 -58.31 22.05
CA ALA A 743 0.54 -59.22 20.92
C ALA A 743 -0.81 -59.78 20.44
N GLY A 744 -1.37 -59.21 19.37
CA GLY A 744 -2.74 -59.47 18.90
C GLY A 744 -3.45 -58.25 18.30
N GLY A 745 -2.90 -57.03 18.48
CA GLY A 745 -3.40 -55.80 17.83
C GLY A 745 -4.45 -55.02 18.63
N GLN A 746 -4.67 -55.37 19.90
CA GLN A 746 -5.62 -54.69 20.79
C GLN A 746 -4.91 -53.86 21.87
N TRP A 747 -5.52 -52.72 22.21
CA TRP A 747 -5.07 -51.84 23.29
C TRP A 747 -5.67 -52.25 24.63
N ARG A 748 -4.86 -52.23 25.70
CA ARG A 748 -5.32 -52.57 27.05
C ARG A 748 -4.86 -51.57 28.11
N LEU A 749 -5.74 -51.22 29.02
CA LEU A 749 -5.48 -50.38 30.19
C LEU A 749 -5.55 -51.21 31.48
N ALA A 750 -4.41 -51.36 32.16
CA ALA A 750 -4.38 -52.04 33.46
C ALA A 750 -5.10 -51.20 34.52
N LEU A 751 -6.04 -51.81 35.24
CA LEU A 751 -6.91 -51.12 36.20
C LEU A 751 -6.34 -51.10 37.63
N ASN A 752 -5.12 -51.60 37.83
CA ASN A 752 -4.50 -51.65 39.15
C ASN A 752 -4.29 -50.25 39.74
N GLY A 753 -4.77 -50.04 40.96
CA GLY A 753 -4.64 -48.77 41.67
C GLY A 753 -5.75 -47.76 41.38
N PHE A 754 -6.61 -47.96 40.37
CA PHE A 754 -7.82 -47.13 40.22
C PHE A 754 -8.80 -47.36 41.38
N VAL A 755 -8.93 -48.61 41.80
CA VAL A 755 -9.77 -49.05 42.93
C VAL A 755 -8.98 -50.00 43.83
N HIS A 756 -9.17 -49.87 45.15
CA HIS A 756 -8.63 -50.80 46.14
C HIS A 756 -9.67 -51.07 47.23
N SER A 757 -9.87 -52.36 47.53
CA SER A 757 -10.80 -52.84 48.54
C SER A 757 -10.09 -53.69 49.58
N GLN A 758 -10.54 -53.58 50.83
CA GLN A 758 -10.02 -54.37 51.95
C GLN A 758 -11.17 -54.78 52.88
N ASP A 759 -11.10 -55.98 53.45
CA ASP A 759 -12.09 -56.50 54.40
C ASP A 759 -11.39 -57.21 55.58
N VAL A 760 -12.01 -57.17 56.75
CA VAL A 760 -11.44 -57.74 57.98
C VAL A 760 -11.80 -59.22 58.06
N GLY A 761 -10.87 -60.08 57.66
CA GLY A 761 -11.05 -61.54 57.69
C GLY A 761 -11.02 -62.19 56.31
N SER A 762 -11.10 -61.40 55.24
CA SER A 762 -10.92 -61.86 53.86
C SER A 762 -9.55 -61.43 53.34
N GLY A 763 -8.79 -62.38 52.79
CA GLY A 763 -7.57 -62.08 52.02
C GLY A 763 -7.90 -61.35 50.72
N ALA A 764 -6.91 -60.75 50.06
CA ALA A 764 -7.12 -60.05 48.78
C ALA A 764 -7.64 -60.98 47.66
N ASP A 765 -7.32 -62.27 47.73
CA ASP A 765 -7.83 -63.35 46.89
C ASP A 765 -9.29 -63.72 47.20
N GLN A 766 -9.80 -63.33 48.36
CA GLN A 766 -11.14 -63.65 48.85
C GLN A 766 -12.12 -62.46 48.79
N ILE A 767 -11.65 -61.31 48.30
CA ILE A 767 -12.49 -60.12 48.04
C ILE A 767 -12.77 -60.09 46.55
N THR A 768 -14.03 -60.30 46.17
CA THR A 768 -14.47 -60.40 44.77
C THR A 768 -15.20 -59.15 44.33
N TYR A 769 -14.90 -58.69 43.12
CA TYR A 769 -15.56 -57.62 42.39
C TYR A 769 -16.52 -58.25 41.39
N LEU A 770 -17.81 -57.98 41.55
CA LEU A 770 -18.88 -58.43 40.66
C LEU A 770 -19.31 -57.27 39.76
N VAL A 771 -19.03 -57.35 38.47
CA VAL A 771 -19.43 -56.35 37.47
C VAL A 771 -20.95 -56.41 37.30
N THR A 772 -21.63 -55.32 37.61
CA THR A 772 -23.10 -55.23 37.49
C THR A 772 -23.52 -54.62 36.16
N ASP A 773 -22.78 -53.63 35.67
CA ASP A 773 -22.95 -53.07 34.32
C ASP A 773 -21.59 -53.14 33.63
N ALA A 774 -21.52 -53.87 32.52
CA ALA A 774 -20.32 -53.94 31.70
C ALA A 774 -20.04 -52.57 31.03
N PRO A 775 -18.78 -52.32 30.61
CA PRO A 775 -18.48 -51.15 29.80
C PRO A 775 -19.30 -51.12 28.51
N ARG A 776 -19.59 -49.92 28.01
CA ARG A 776 -20.45 -49.75 26.82
C ARG A 776 -19.68 -49.87 25.51
N GLN A 777 -18.40 -49.52 25.51
CA GLN A 777 -17.56 -49.32 24.32
C GLN A 777 -16.28 -50.16 24.41
N GLY A 778 -16.34 -51.25 25.18
CA GLY A 778 -15.24 -52.14 25.49
C GLY A 778 -15.65 -53.25 26.46
N HIS A 779 -14.67 -54.04 26.86
CA HIS A 779 -14.86 -55.10 27.84
C HIS A 779 -13.69 -55.17 28.82
N LEU A 780 -13.94 -55.72 30.01
CA LEU A 780 -12.87 -56.07 30.93
C LEU A 780 -12.26 -57.39 30.49
N SER A 781 -10.94 -57.53 30.52
CA SER A 781 -10.23 -58.74 30.13
C SER A 781 -9.01 -58.98 31.01
N PRO A 782 -8.50 -60.22 31.09
CA PRO A 782 -7.22 -60.46 31.75
C PRO A 782 -6.10 -59.75 30.97
N CYS A 783 -5.19 -59.08 31.66
CA CYS A 783 -4.11 -58.32 30.99
C CYS A 783 -3.17 -59.23 30.19
N ASP A 784 -2.91 -60.45 30.66
CA ASP A 784 -1.85 -61.32 30.15
C ASP A 784 -2.29 -62.34 29.08
N THR A 785 -3.59 -62.46 28.78
CA THR A 785 -4.12 -63.48 27.84
C THR A 785 -4.47 -62.89 26.48
N PRO A 786 -4.07 -63.50 25.35
CA PRO A 786 -4.40 -63.00 24.01
C PRO A 786 -5.86 -63.23 23.57
N GLU A 787 -6.66 -63.96 24.35
CA GLU A 787 -8.07 -64.25 24.04
C GLU A 787 -9.01 -63.11 24.49
N ASN A 788 -10.08 -62.85 23.70
CA ASN A 788 -11.18 -61.92 24.03
C ASN A 788 -12.10 -62.52 25.11
N VAL A 789 -11.60 -62.67 26.33
CA VAL A 789 -12.38 -63.14 27.46
C VAL A 789 -12.90 -61.94 28.24
N SER A 790 -14.22 -61.78 28.30
CA SER A 790 -14.85 -60.73 29.11
C SER A 790 -14.92 -61.14 30.58
N LEU A 791 -14.37 -60.30 31.46
CA LEU A 791 -14.41 -60.48 32.91
C LEU A 791 -15.65 -59.81 33.50
N SER A 792 -16.54 -60.61 34.07
CA SER A 792 -17.65 -60.13 34.90
C SER A 792 -17.40 -60.29 36.41
N LEU A 793 -16.31 -60.98 36.77
CA LEU A 793 -15.88 -61.25 38.14
C LEU A 793 -14.36 -61.27 38.22
N PHE A 794 -13.78 -60.62 39.23
CA PHE A 794 -12.34 -60.67 39.52
C PHE A 794 -12.05 -60.38 41.00
N THR A 795 -10.85 -60.67 41.49
CA THR A 795 -10.47 -60.49 42.91
C THR A 795 -9.63 -59.23 43.14
N GLN A 796 -9.55 -58.78 44.40
CA GLN A 796 -8.63 -57.70 44.78
C GLN A 796 -7.16 -58.05 44.52
N ALA A 797 -6.78 -59.33 44.64
CA ALA A 797 -5.43 -59.79 44.33
C ALA A 797 -5.13 -59.67 42.83
N GLU A 798 -6.03 -60.10 41.96
CA GLU A 798 -5.89 -59.98 40.49
C GLU A 798 -5.85 -58.52 40.04
N LEU A 799 -6.72 -57.67 40.61
CA LEU A 799 -6.70 -56.23 40.35
C LEU A 799 -5.40 -55.60 40.85
N GLY A 800 -4.93 -55.94 42.06
CA GLY A 800 -3.70 -55.38 42.65
C GLY A 800 -2.43 -55.75 41.89
N ASN A 801 -2.36 -57.00 41.43
CA ASN A 801 -1.24 -57.52 40.64
C ASN A 801 -1.25 -57.04 39.18
N GLY A 802 -2.31 -56.34 38.76
CA GLY A 802 -2.41 -55.79 37.40
C GLY A 802 -2.80 -56.81 36.35
N HIS A 803 -3.52 -57.87 36.74
CA HIS A 803 -4.04 -58.87 35.80
C HIS A 803 -5.42 -58.49 35.24
N VAL A 804 -6.05 -57.41 35.71
CA VAL A 804 -7.36 -56.95 35.23
C VAL A 804 -7.18 -55.70 34.37
N CYS A 805 -7.59 -55.78 33.11
CA CYS A 805 -7.46 -54.74 32.12
C CYS A 805 -8.83 -54.35 31.55
N TYR A 806 -8.93 -53.10 31.09
CA TYR A 806 -9.98 -52.67 30.17
C TYR A 806 -9.45 -52.72 28.74
N ALA A 807 -10.22 -53.30 27.82
CA ALA A 807 -9.93 -53.38 26.39
C ALA A 807 -11.07 -52.67 25.63
N PRO A 808 -10.79 -51.60 24.85
CA PRO A 808 -11.79 -50.93 24.03
C PRO A 808 -12.17 -51.76 22.81
N ASP A 809 -13.46 -51.75 22.43
CA ASP A 809 -13.98 -52.50 21.28
C ASP A 809 -13.84 -51.74 19.95
N GLY A 810 -13.66 -50.41 20.01
CA GLY A 810 -13.63 -49.51 18.85
C GLY A 810 -12.66 -48.34 18.99
N ALA A 811 -12.49 -47.61 17.89
CA ALA A 811 -11.51 -46.53 17.74
C ALA A 811 -12.04 -45.12 18.05
N ASP A 812 -13.37 -44.95 18.06
CA ASP A 812 -14.02 -43.63 18.02
C ASP A 812 -14.32 -43.03 19.39
N ASP A 813 -14.21 -43.85 20.43
CA ASP A 813 -14.57 -43.46 21.78
C ASP A 813 -13.36 -43.09 22.62
N VAL A 814 -13.55 -42.07 23.45
CA VAL A 814 -12.53 -41.47 24.32
C VAL A 814 -12.91 -41.50 25.80
N GLU A 815 -14.08 -42.06 26.08
CA GLU A 815 -14.60 -42.33 27.41
C GLU A 815 -15.47 -43.60 27.44
N ASP A 816 -15.42 -44.30 28.56
CA ASP A 816 -16.27 -45.45 28.87
C ASP A 816 -16.33 -45.61 30.40
N GLY A 817 -17.07 -46.59 30.91
CA GLY A 817 -17.08 -46.89 32.33
C GLY A 817 -17.95 -48.08 32.66
N PHE A 818 -17.70 -48.70 33.81
CA PHE A 818 -18.44 -49.88 34.25
C PHE A 818 -18.84 -49.78 35.72
N SER A 819 -19.91 -50.47 36.08
CA SER A 819 -20.40 -50.55 37.46
C SER A 819 -20.07 -51.90 38.08
N PHE A 820 -19.74 -51.93 39.36
CA PHE A 820 -19.42 -53.16 40.09
C PHE A 820 -19.86 -53.11 41.56
N LYS A 821 -19.99 -54.28 42.17
CA LYS A 821 -20.16 -54.49 43.61
C LYS A 821 -18.96 -55.26 44.16
N VAL A 822 -18.65 -55.09 45.44
CA VAL A 822 -17.54 -55.80 46.11
C VAL A 822 -18.10 -56.72 47.18
N GLN A 823 -17.70 -57.99 47.16
CA GLN A 823 -18.17 -59.04 48.04
C GLN A 823 -16.99 -59.66 48.81
N ASN A 824 -17.22 -60.04 50.07
CA ASN A 824 -16.24 -60.75 50.90
C ASN A 824 -16.47 -62.27 50.90
N LYS A 825 -15.61 -63.02 51.62
CA LYS A 825 -15.68 -64.49 51.68
C LYS A 825 -16.98 -65.03 52.29
N GLU A 826 -17.63 -64.26 53.19
CA GLU A 826 -18.93 -64.60 53.77
C GLU A 826 -20.12 -64.22 52.87
N GLY A 827 -19.87 -63.74 51.64
CA GLY A 827 -20.91 -63.41 50.67
C GLY A 827 -21.58 -62.05 50.90
N ARG A 828 -21.04 -61.20 51.79
CA ARG A 828 -21.59 -59.87 52.06
C ARG A 828 -21.06 -58.85 51.07
N THR A 829 -21.97 -58.06 50.50
CA THR A 829 -21.69 -57.21 49.35
C THR A 829 -21.89 -55.73 49.65
N VAL A 830 -21.04 -54.87 49.10
CA VAL A 830 -21.11 -53.40 49.15
C VAL A 830 -21.07 -52.80 47.74
N GLY A 831 -21.80 -51.71 47.49
CA GLY A 831 -21.98 -51.09 46.17
C GLY A 831 -23.45 -51.06 45.73
N PRO A 832 -23.75 -50.73 44.46
CA PRO A 832 -22.84 -50.62 43.33
C PRO A 832 -21.99 -49.35 43.35
N TYR A 833 -20.83 -49.45 42.71
CA TYR A 833 -19.89 -48.37 42.46
C TYR A 833 -19.65 -48.25 40.96
N ARG A 834 -19.27 -47.07 40.48
CA ARG A 834 -18.96 -46.83 39.07
C ARG A 834 -17.51 -46.37 38.93
N LEU A 835 -16.81 -46.95 37.96
CA LEU A 835 -15.49 -46.49 37.53
C LEU A 835 -15.61 -45.92 36.12
N ASP A 836 -15.44 -44.60 36.00
CA ASP A 836 -15.39 -43.91 34.72
C ASP A 836 -13.93 -43.83 34.22
N LEU A 837 -13.75 -44.15 32.95
CA LEU A 837 -12.47 -44.17 32.24
C LEU A 837 -12.51 -43.10 31.15
N LYS A 838 -11.51 -42.21 31.12
CA LYS A 838 -11.33 -41.23 30.05
C LYS A 838 -9.88 -41.24 29.58
N TRP A 839 -9.65 -41.08 28.29
CA TRP A 839 -8.30 -41.07 27.71
C TRP A 839 -8.16 -40.05 26.59
N THR A 840 -6.91 -39.72 26.25
CA THR A 840 -6.58 -38.85 25.13
C THR A 840 -6.34 -39.66 23.86
N ARG A 841 -6.85 -39.19 22.72
CA ARG A 841 -6.57 -39.70 21.38
C ARG A 841 -5.87 -38.62 20.56
N ILE A 842 -4.85 -39.00 19.79
CA ILE A 842 -4.17 -38.12 18.82
C ILE A 842 -4.19 -38.81 17.46
N THR A 843 -4.65 -38.09 16.44
CA THR A 843 -4.69 -38.54 15.03
C THR A 843 -4.11 -37.46 14.13
N PRO A 844 -3.46 -37.80 13.00
CA PRO A 844 -3.18 -36.83 11.95
C PRO A 844 -4.50 -36.18 11.48
N ALA A 845 -4.44 -34.92 11.02
CA ALA A 845 -5.60 -34.24 10.47
C ALA A 845 -6.17 -34.97 9.24
N GLU A 846 -5.30 -35.59 8.43
CA GLU A 846 -5.65 -36.38 7.25
C GLU A 846 -4.74 -37.63 7.16
N PRO A 847 -5.25 -38.79 6.68
CA PRO A 847 -4.48 -40.02 6.56
C PRO A 847 -3.49 -40.04 5.36
N GLU A 848 -3.68 -39.15 4.39
CA GLU A 848 -2.81 -38.95 3.22
C GLU A 848 -2.67 -37.43 3.00
N ILE A 849 -1.45 -36.93 2.92
CA ILE A 849 -1.13 -35.49 2.87
C ILE A 849 -0.21 -35.25 1.68
N PHE A 850 -0.55 -34.28 0.84
CA PHE A 850 0.32 -33.81 -0.24
C PHE A 850 0.87 -32.45 0.13
N VAL A 851 2.19 -32.28 0.03
CA VAL A 851 2.89 -31.06 0.43
C VAL A 851 3.77 -30.61 -0.73
N CYS A 852 3.60 -29.37 -1.18
CA CYS A 852 4.48 -28.76 -2.18
C CYS A 852 5.84 -28.44 -1.55
N ASN A 853 6.91 -28.99 -2.13
CA ASN A 853 8.26 -28.90 -1.62
C ASN A 853 8.94 -27.63 -2.16
N HIS A 854 8.60 -26.46 -1.58
CA HIS A 854 9.18 -25.18 -2.00
C HIS A 854 10.62 -24.99 -1.49
N ASP A 855 10.93 -25.40 -0.25
CA ASP A 855 12.23 -25.18 0.42
C ASP A 855 12.76 -26.41 1.21
N GLY A 856 12.27 -27.62 0.94
CA GLY A 856 12.66 -28.80 1.71
C GLY A 856 11.93 -28.94 3.05
N THR A 857 10.81 -28.25 3.28
CA THR A 857 10.05 -28.28 4.56
C THR A 857 8.63 -28.81 4.40
N ALA A 858 8.20 -29.67 5.33
CA ALA A 858 6.84 -30.19 5.43
C ALA A 858 6.19 -29.83 6.76
N SER A 859 4.94 -29.34 6.71
CA SER A 859 4.12 -28.99 7.87
C SER A 859 2.89 -29.90 7.95
N ILE A 860 2.72 -30.61 9.07
CA ILE A 860 1.70 -31.66 9.22
C ILE A 860 0.90 -31.41 10.49
N GLY A 861 -0.42 -31.21 10.34
CA GLY A 861 -1.35 -31.02 11.44
C GLY A 861 -1.76 -32.33 12.12
N PHE A 862 -1.84 -32.31 13.45
CA PHE A 862 -2.39 -33.38 14.28
C PHE A 862 -3.53 -32.84 15.14
N GLN A 863 -4.56 -33.66 15.33
CA GLN A 863 -5.73 -33.37 16.15
C GLN A 863 -5.72 -34.23 17.42
N ARG A 864 -6.11 -33.62 18.55
CA ARG A 864 -6.25 -34.22 19.86
C ARG A 864 -7.72 -34.18 20.29
N THR A 865 -8.25 -35.33 20.69
CA THR A 865 -9.63 -35.49 21.18
C THR A 865 -9.65 -36.28 22.50
N GLY A 866 -10.75 -36.20 23.27
CA GLY A 866 -10.92 -36.89 24.55
C GLY A 866 -10.54 -36.07 25.77
N GLU A 867 -9.77 -36.65 26.70
CA GLU A 867 -9.30 -35.95 27.91
C GLU A 867 -8.27 -34.87 27.53
N ILE A 868 -8.67 -33.60 27.65
CA ILE A 868 -7.87 -32.42 27.25
C ILE A 868 -7.41 -31.57 28.44
N ALA A 869 -7.87 -31.81 29.66
CA ALA A 869 -7.59 -30.94 30.82
C ALA A 869 -6.13 -31.01 31.31
N LYS A 870 -5.34 -31.97 30.81
CA LYS A 870 -3.91 -32.14 31.13
C LYS A 870 -3.07 -31.95 29.88
N ALA A 871 -1.84 -31.43 30.05
CA ALA A 871 -0.88 -31.47 28.96
C ALA A 871 -0.53 -32.92 28.60
N VAL A 872 -0.29 -33.20 27.32
CA VAL A 872 0.13 -34.52 26.85
C VAL A 872 1.26 -34.40 25.84
N VAL A 873 2.19 -35.34 25.89
CA VAL A 873 3.27 -35.48 24.91
C VAL A 873 3.06 -36.76 24.13
N ALA A 874 3.13 -36.66 22.81
CA ALA A 874 3.12 -37.80 21.91
C ALA A 874 4.49 -37.95 21.23
N SER A 875 4.96 -39.19 21.11
CA SER A 875 6.16 -39.52 20.33
C SER A 875 5.77 -39.83 18.89
N LEU A 876 6.52 -39.27 17.95
CA LEU A 876 6.35 -39.47 16.52
C LEU A 876 7.48 -40.37 15.98
N LYS A 877 7.21 -41.09 14.90
CA LYS A 877 8.21 -41.82 14.13
C LYS A 877 7.99 -41.50 12.66
N VAL A 878 9.09 -41.26 11.95
CA VAL A 878 9.09 -41.06 10.51
C VAL A 878 9.75 -42.27 9.86
N SER A 879 9.11 -42.81 8.83
CA SER A 879 9.63 -43.93 8.04
C SER A 879 9.49 -43.66 6.55
N THR A 880 10.55 -43.88 5.78
CA THR A 880 10.53 -43.69 4.33
C THR A 880 10.39 -45.03 3.61
N PRO A 881 9.43 -45.19 2.68
CA PRO A 881 9.19 -46.47 1.99
C PRO A 881 10.38 -46.97 1.16
N ASN A 882 11.18 -46.05 0.60
CA ASN A 882 12.28 -46.35 -0.33
C ASN A 882 13.70 -46.12 0.25
N GLY A 883 13.81 -45.65 1.50
CA GLY A 883 15.09 -45.49 2.21
C GLY A 883 16.04 -44.37 1.73
N ASN A 884 15.74 -43.66 0.63
CA ASN A 884 16.65 -42.66 0.05
C ASN A 884 16.51 -41.24 0.62
N THR A 885 15.35 -40.87 1.18
CA THR A 885 15.07 -39.52 1.70
C THR A 885 15.30 -39.48 3.22
N THR A 886 16.08 -38.52 3.73
CA THR A 886 16.24 -38.29 5.18
C THR A 886 15.38 -37.12 5.65
N VAL A 887 14.42 -37.43 6.52
CA VAL A 887 13.51 -36.44 7.10
C VAL A 887 13.95 -36.11 8.52
N LYS A 888 14.33 -34.85 8.77
CA LYS A 888 14.77 -34.32 10.07
C LYS A 888 13.68 -33.45 10.68
N GLY A 889 13.19 -33.83 11.86
CA GLY A 889 12.20 -33.04 12.60
C GLY A 889 12.13 -33.49 14.06
N ASN A 890 11.48 -32.68 14.91
CA ASN A 890 11.31 -33.03 16.31
C ASN A 890 10.34 -34.22 16.45
N LEU A 891 10.78 -35.37 16.96
CA LEU A 891 9.97 -36.58 17.08
C LEU A 891 9.07 -36.59 18.33
N THR A 892 8.76 -35.42 18.87
CA THR A 892 7.80 -35.22 19.95
C THR A 892 6.80 -34.13 19.58
N LEU A 893 5.53 -34.39 19.85
CA LEU A 893 4.41 -33.50 19.63
C LEU A 893 3.78 -33.16 20.98
N ASN A 894 3.75 -31.88 21.32
CA ASN A 894 3.28 -31.40 22.63
C ASN A 894 1.91 -30.76 22.48
N PHE A 895 0.98 -31.16 23.34
CA PHE A 895 -0.30 -30.48 23.50
C PHE A 895 -0.39 -29.94 24.92
N ASP A 896 -0.49 -28.63 25.06
CA ASP A 896 -0.78 -28.00 26.35
C ASP A 896 -2.22 -28.33 26.81
N ALA A 897 -2.49 -28.11 28.10
CA ALA A 897 -3.83 -28.34 28.65
C ALA A 897 -4.87 -27.46 27.93
N GLY A 898 -5.91 -28.09 27.39
CA GLY A 898 -6.99 -27.43 26.63
C GLY A 898 -6.73 -27.29 25.12
N ILE A 899 -5.53 -27.61 24.63
CA ILE A 899 -5.19 -27.47 23.20
C ILE A 899 -5.55 -28.75 22.44
N THR A 900 -6.30 -28.59 21.35
CA THR A 900 -6.84 -29.70 20.53
C THR A 900 -6.10 -29.90 19.20
N THR A 901 -5.19 -29.02 18.80
CA THR A 901 -4.40 -29.16 17.57
C THR A 901 -2.93 -28.86 17.83
N SER A 902 -2.04 -29.56 17.12
CA SER A 902 -0.60 -29.28 17.15
C SER A 902 0.00 -29.64 15.80
N THR A 903 0.96 -28.85 15.35
CA THR A 903 1.59 -29.02 14.03
C THR A 903 3.02 -29.54 14.22
N TRP A 904 3.38 -30.53 13.42
CA TRP A 904 4.73 -31.03 13.30
C TRP A 904 5.40 -30.42 12.06
N MET A 905 6.66 -30.00 12.19
CA MET A 905 7.47 -29.50 11.09
C MET A 905 8.69 -30.39 10.89
N GLY A 906 8.95 -30.77 9.64
CA GLY A 906 10.11 -31.57 9.23
C GLY A 906 10.80 -30.99 8.02
N THR A 907 12.11 -31.22 7.92
CA THR A 907 12.95 -30.87 6.78
C THR A 907 13.38 -32.13 6.05
N THR A 908 13.45 -32.08 4.73
CA THR A 908 13.84 -33.15 3.81
C THR A 908 15.08 -32.69 3.03
N ASP A 909 15.99 -33.63 2.77
CA ASP A 909 17.22 -33.42 1.99
C ASP A 909 17.05 -33.67 0.48
N ASP A 910 15.86 -34.10 0.06
CA ASP A 910 15.54 -34.49 -1.31
C ASP A 910 14.79 -33.37 -2.06
N ASN A 911 15.28 -33.06 -3.27
CA ASN A 911 14.69 -32.09 -4.19
C ASN A 911 13.71 -32.76 -5.19
N GLY A 912 13.51 -34.08 -5.10
CA GLY A 912 12.59 -34.86 -5.94
C GLY A 912 11.25 -35.20 -5.26
N THR A 913 10.29 -35.72 -6.04
CA THR A 913 9.00 -36.20 -5.51
C THR A 913 9.25 -37.39 -4.59
N SER A 914 8.94 -37.23 -3.30
CA SER A 914 9.33 -38.18 -2.24
C SER A 914 8.16 -38.53 -1.35
N GLN A 915 8.16 -39.75 -0.80
CA GLN A 915 7.13 -40.20 0.14
C GLN A 915 7.74 -40.55 1.49
N PHE A 916 7.07 -40.15 2.56
CA PHE A 916 7.39 -40.59 3.91
C PHE A 916 6.11 -40.79 4.73
N VAL A 917 6.17 -41.69 5.70
CA VAL A 917 5.08 -41.94 6.63
C VAL A 917 5.46 -41.33 7.97
N ILE A 918 4.60 -40.48 8.52
CA ILE A 918 4.72 -39.99 9.89
C ILE A 918 3.66 -40.64 10.75
N GLU A 919 4.07 -41.29 11.84
CA GLU A 919 3.18 -42.03 12.73
C GLU A 919 3.35 -41.60 14.20
N ALA A 920 2.24 -41.41 14.90
CA ALA A 920 2.26 -41.28 16.35
C ALA A 920 2.43 -42.68 16.97
N THR A 921 3.49 -42.87 17.76
CA THR A 921 3.92 -44.17 18.27
C THR A 921 3.67 -44.37 19.75
N ARG A 922 3.59 -43.29 20.53
CA ARG A 922 3.31 -43.34 21.96
C ARG A 922 2.60 -42.08 22.43
N ILE A 923 1.64 -42.24 23.34
CA ILE A 923 0.98 -41.13 24.05
C ILE A 923 1.04 -41.40 25.55
N GLU A 924 1.37 -40.39 26.34
CA GLU A 924 1.25 -40.47 27.79
C GLU A 924 -0.23 -40.47 28.22
N SER A 925 -0.69 -41.48 28.96
CA SER A 925 -2.10 -41.60 29.40
C SER A 925 -3.15 -41.54 28.28
N GLY A 926 -2.87 -42.14 27.10
CA GLY A 926 -3.77 -42.13 25.94
C GLY A 926 -3.75 -43.43 25.11
N ILE A 927 -4.52 -43.45 24.01
CA ILE A 927 -4.59 -44.55 23.03
C ILE A 927 -4.30 -44.02 21.62
N LEU A 928 -3.67 -44.87 20.80
CA LEU A 928 -3.44 -44.64 19.36
C LEU A 928 -4.32 -45.57 18.53
N TYR A 929 -5.37 -45.04 17.91
CA TYR A 929 -6.23 -45.78 16.97
C TYR A 929 -6.10 -45.23 15.54
N ALA A 930 -6.30 -46.09 14.54
CA ALA A 930 -6.09 -45.75 13.14
C ALA A 930 -7.04 -44.62 12.65
N PRO A 931 -6.55 -43.67 11.80
CA PRO A 931 -5.19 -43.57 11.31
C PRO A 931 -4.25 -42.98 12.38
N VAL A 932 -3.21 -43.74 12.74
CA VAL A 932 -2.10 -43.28 13.60
C VAL A 932 -0.95 -42.72 12.79
N ALA A 933 -1.01 -42.95 11.48
CA ALA A 933 0.02 -42.62 10.52
C ALA A 933 -0.62 -41.86 9.36
N ALA A 934 0.08 -40.83 8.88
CA ALA A 934 -0.22 -40.17 7.62
C ALA A 934 0.87 -40.51 6.60
N LEU A 935 0.46 -40.89 5.39
CA LEU A 935 1.36 -40.95 4.24
C LEU A 935 1.51 -39.55 3.68
N VAL A 936 2.73 -39.04 3.62
CA VAL A 936 3.06 -37.70 3.13
C VAL A 936 3.76 -37.84 1.79
N THR A 937 3.24 -37.17 0.78
CA THR A 937 3.85 -37.07 -0.55
C THR A 937 4.33 -35.64 -0.78
N LEU A 938 5.64 -35.48 -0.96
CA LEU A 938 6.29 -34.22 -1.31
C LEU A 938 6.27 -34.07 -2.84
N LEU A 939 5.78 -32.95 -3.34
CA LEU A 939 5.68 -32.66 -4.77
C LEU A 939 6.70 -31.58 -5.18
N VAL A 940 7.39 -31.77 -6.30
CA VAL A 940 8.36 -30.80 -6.84
C VAL A 940 7.64 -29.73 -7.65
N PRO A 941 8.07 -28.45 -7.63
CA PRO A 941 7.36 -27.36 -8.31
C PRO A 941 7.37 -27.37 -9.84
N GLU A 942 8.01 -28.35 -10.51
CA GLU A 942 8.06 -28.36 -11.98
C GLU A 942 6.80 -28.99 -12.58
N HIS A 943 6.15 -28.23 -13.48
CA HIS A 943 4.95 -28.55 -14.29
C HIS A 943 3.62 -28.49 -13.52
N ASP A 944 2.97 -27.31 -13.45
CA ASP A 944 1.53 -27.05 -13.16
C ASP A 944 0.84 -27.82 -12.01
N VAL A 945 1.58 -28.49 -11.12
CA VAL A 945 1.04 -29.37 -10.07
C VAL A 945 0.99 -28.67 -8.70
N CYS A 946 1.80 -27.64 -8.49
CA CYS A 946 1.83 -26.83 -7.27
C CYS A 946 1.53 -25.36 -7.61
N SER A 947 0.45 -24.80 -7.06
CA SER A 947 0.17 -23.36 -7.10
C SER A 947 0.94 -22.61 -6.01
N ASN A 948 1.04 -21.28 -6.11
CA ASN A 948 1.59 -20.41 -5.04
C ASN A 948 0.82 -20.49 -3.71
N THR A 949 -0.30 -21.23 -3.64
CA THR A 949 -1.17 -21.38 -2.47
C THR A 949 -1.04 -22.74 -1.77
N THR A 950 0.00 -23.54 -2.03
CA THR A 950 0.21 -24.89 -1.46
C THR A 950 -0.86 -25.94 -1.83
N GLU A 951 -1.80 -25.64 -2.74
CA GLU A 951 -2.81 -26.58 -3.20
C GLU A 951 -2.34 -27.38 -4.44
N VAL A 952 -2.66 -28.68 -4.44
CA VAL A 952 -2.26 -29.63 -5.50
C VAL A 952 -3.37 -29.77 -6.53
N LEU A 953 -3.12 -29.37 -7.77
CA LEU A 953 -4.05 -29.52 -8.90
C LEU A 953 -3.78 -30.84 -9.63
N LEU A 954 -4.64 -31.85 -9.44
CA LEU A 954 -4.53 -33.12 -10.16
C LEU A 954 -5.18 -33.01 -11.54
N THR A 955 -4.34 -32.82 -12.57
CA THR A 955 -4.76 -32.80 -13.97
C THR A 955 -4.74 -34.20 -14.60
N ARG A 956 -5.51 -34.39 -15.68
CA ARG A 956 -5.50 -35.65 -16.47
C ARG A 956 -4.09 -36.00 -16.97
N ASN A 957 -3.34 -35.00 -17.42
CA ASN A 957 -1.98 -35.18 -17.96
C ASN A 957 -1.02 -35.76 -16.91
N PHE A 958 -1.11 -35.30 -15.65
CA PHE A 958 -0.31 -35.82 -14.53
C PHE A 958 -0.58 -37.32 -14.26
N LEU A 959 -1.84 -37.76 -14.36
CA LEU A 959 -2.23 -39.17 -14.16
C LEU A 959 -1.81 -40.07 -15.35
N GLU A 960 -1.71 -39.52 -16.56
CA GLU A 960 -1.20 -40.19 -17.77
C GLU A 960 0.32 -40.39 -17.70
N GLU A 961 1.08 -39.35 -17.35
CA GLU A 961 2.55 -39.41 -17.25
C GLU A 961 3.04 -40.32 -16.10
N SER A 962 2.25 -40.42 -15.03
CA SER A 962 2.55 -41.28 -13.88
C SER A 962 2.18 -42.76 -14.09
N GLY A 963 1.54 -43.11 -15.21
CA GLY A 963 1.14 -44.49 -15.54
C GLY A 963 -0.07 -45.04 -14.77
N LEU A 964 -0.92 -44.16 -14.20
CA LEU A 964 -1.93 -44.52 -13.19
C LEU A 964 -3.35 -44.82 -13.76
N ILE A 965 -3.54 -44.75 -15.09
CA ILE A 965 -4.89 -44.82 -15.70
C ILE A 965 -5.35 -46.24 -16.05
N ASN A 966 -4.44 -47.22 -16.12
CA ASN A 966 -4.76 -48.59 -16.59
C ASN A 966 -5.06 -49.63 -15.49
N ALA A 967 -5.28 -49.21 -14.23
CA ALA A 967 -5.58 -50.14 -13.14
C ALA A 967 -7.07 -50.56 -13.12
N SER A 968 -7.36 -51.71 -13.75
CA SER A 968 -8.72 -52.26 -13.82
C SER A 968 -9.23 -52.86 -12.51
N ASP A 969 -8.33 -53.34 -11.64
CA ASP A 969 -8.66 -53.92 -10.33
C ASP A 969 -7.72 -53.37 -9.24
N CYS A 970 -8.29 -52.91 -8.13
CA CYS A 970 -7.53 -52.32 -7.02
C CYS A 970 -6.61 -53.35 -6.33
N ARG A 971 -6.88 -54.66 -6.46
CA ARG A 971 -6.04 -55.71 -5.86
C ARG A 971 -4.66 -55.85 -6.49
N SER A 972 -4.51 -55.39 -7.74
CA SER A 972 -3.36 -55.73 -8.59
C SER A 972 -2.18 -54.77 -8.44
N PHE A 973 -2.40 -53.60 -7.83
CA PHE A 973 -1.39 -52.52 -7.74
C PHE A 973 -1.40 -51.88 -6.34
N PRO A 974 -0.72 -52.47 -5.34
CA PRO A 974 -0.77 -51.99 -3.95
C PRO A 974 -0.15 -50.60 -3.74
N GLN A 975 0.55 -50.06 -4.74
CA GLN A 975 1.22 -48.76 -4.71
C GLN A 975 0.38 -47.63 -5.33
N ILE A 976 -0.72 -47.94 -6.03
CA ILE A 976 -1.53 -46.97 -6.77
C ILE A 976 -2.90 -46.82 -6.10
N ARG A 977 -3.17 -45.66 -5.51
CA ARG A 977 -4.43 -45.40 -4.78
C ARG A 977 -5.41 -44.48 -5.49
N LEU A 978 -5.06 -43.92 -6.65
CA LEU A 978 -5.92 -43.04 -7.44
C LEU A 978 -6.00 -43.55 -8.88
N ARG A 979 -7.18 -43.52 -9.48
CA ARG A 979 -7.41 -43.76 -10.93
C ARG A 979 -8.30 -42.67 -11.50
N TYR A 980 -8.16 -42.38 -12.77
CA TYR A 980 -9.14 -41.56 -13.50
C TYR A 980 -10.20 -42.48 -14.11
N ASP A 981 -11.48 -42.28 -13.74
CA ASP A 981 -12.57 -43.04 -14.35
C ASP A 981 -13.09 -42.29 -15.58
N GLU A 982 -12.74 -42.78 -16.78
CA GLU A 982 -13.16 -42.18 -18.05
C GLU A 982 -14.69 -42.14 -18.21
N ALA A 983 -15.43 -43.06 -17.59
CA ALA A 983 -16.89 -43.10 -17.71
C ALA A 983 -17.57 -42.00 -16.89
N THR A 984 -16.96 -41.58 -15.77
CA THR A 984 -17.53 -40.57 -14.85
C THR A 984 -16.78 -39.24 -14.86
N SER A 985 -15.64 -39.13 -15.55
CA SER A 985 -14.78 -37.93 -15.60
C SER A 985 -14.33 -37.43 -14.22
N HIS A 986 -14.22 -38.35 -13.26
CA HIS A 986 -13.79 -38.05 -11.89
C HIS A 986 -12.61 -38.94 -11.49
N VAL A 987 -11.74 -38.40 -10.65
CA VAL A 987 -10.69 -39.19 -10.00
C VAL A 987 -11.36 -40.05 -8.92
N GLN A 988 -11.02 -41.33 -8.89
CA GLN A 988 -11.47 -42.30 -7.89
C GLN A 988 -10.28 -42.73 -7.06
N ARG A 989 -10.46 -42.84 -5.75
CA ARG A 989 -9.48 -43.45 -4.86
C ARG A 989 -9.86 -44.88 -4.52
N CYS A 990 -8.88 -45.76 -4.32
CA CYS A 990 -9.18 -47.09 -3.82
C CYS A 990 -9.32 -47.08 -2.30
N VAL A 991 -10.49 -47.47 -1.79
CA VAL A 991 -10.77 -47.66 -0.37
C VAL A 991 -11.29 -49.07 -0.16
N LYS A 992 -10.64 -49.84 0.74
CA LYS A 992 -11.05 -51.22 1.12
C LYS A 992 -11.34 -52.12 -0.10
N ASN A 993 -10.47 -52.08 -1.10
CA ASN A 993 -10.53 -52.89 -2.33
C ASN A 993 -11.68 -52.51 -3.30
N ALA A 994 -12.24 -51.32 -3.17
CA ALA A 994 -13.20 -50.76 -4.12
C ALA A 994 -12.77 -49.36 -4.55
N TRP A 995 -12.98 -49.04 -5.82
CA TRP A 995 -12.81 -47.68 -6.32
C TRP A 995 -14.00 -46.84 -5.89
N VAL A 996 -13.74 -45.79 -5.12
CA VAL A 996 -14.73 -44.79 -4.70
C VAL A 996 -14.35 -43.43 -5.26
N PRO A 997 -15.31 -42.60 -5.67
CA PRO A 997 -15.07 -41.23 -6.08
C PRO A 997 -14.20 -40.49 -5.04
N TRP A 998 -13.12 -39.87 -5.51
CA TRP A 998 -12.26 -39.04 -4.71
C TRP A 998 -12.66 -37.58 -4.93
N HIS A 999 -13.23 -36.97 -3.89
CA HIS A 999 -13.69 -35.59 -3.90
C HIS A 999 -12.73 -34.71 -3.09
N GLY A 1000 -11.45 -34.65 -3.49
CA GLY A 1000 -10.62 -33.49 -3.14
C GLY A 1000 -11.08 -32.32 -4.02
N LYS A 1001 -11.46 -31.19 -3.41
CA LYS A 1001 -12.06 -29.97 -4.03
C LYS A 1001 -12.25 -30.09 -5.55
N THR A 1002 -13.29 -30.82 -5.95
CA THR A 1002 -13.68 -30.97 -7.36
C THR A 1002 -15.20 -30.93 -7.40
N HIS A 1003 -15.75 -29.72 -7.54
CA HIS A 1003 -17.14 -29.57 -7.96
C HIS A 1003 -17.17 -29.65 -9.49
N VAL A 1004 -17.25 -30.86 -10.03
CA VAL A 1004 -17.92 -31.10 -11.32
C VAL A 1004 -19.27 -31.71 -11.00
N THR A 1005 -20.29 -30.98 -11.43
CA THR A 1005 -21.71 -31.32 -11.42
C THR A 1005 -21.98 -32.64 -12.15
N GLN A 1006 -22.79 -33.52 -11.54
CA GLN A 1006 -23.80 -34.25 -12.30
C GLN A 1006 -24.96 -34.71 -11.41
N ALA A 1007 -26.15 -34.46 -11.93
CA ALA A 1007 -27.44 -34.59 -11.30
C ALA A 1007 -27.93 -36.04 -11.21
N LEU A 1008 -28.80 -36.30 -10.23
CA LEU A 1008 -29.84 -37.31 -10.36
C LEU A 1008 -31.21 -36.67 -10.14
N SER A 1009 -32.05 -36.91 -11.15
CA SER A 1009 -33.38 -36.38 -11.38
C SER A 1009 -34.44 -36.91 -10.42
N THR A 1010 -35.53 -36.14 -10.25
CA THR A 1010 -36.88 -36.69 -10.45
C THR A 1010 -37.82 -35.66 -11.10
N ASN A 1011 -38.53 -36.14 -12.13
CA ASN A 1011 -39.40 -35.49 -13.11
C ASN A 1011 -40.56 -34.61 -12.60
N ARG A 1012 -40.95 -33.62 -13.42
CA ARG A 1012 -42.24 -33.58 -14.16
C ARG A 1012 -42.20 -32.56 -15.30
N ALA A 1013 -42.87 -32.89 -16.41
CA ALA A 1013 -42.69 -32.31 -17.74
C ALA A 1013 -43.70 -31.20 -18.10
N SER A 1014 -43.25 -30.23 -18.89
CA SER A 1014 -44.05 -29.51 -19.90
C SER A 1014 -43.10 -29.00 -20.99
N ALA A 1015 -43.21 -29.52 -22.22
CA ALA A 1015 -42.22 -29.28 -23.28
C ALA A 1015 -42.49 -27.99 -24.08
N CYS A 1016 -41.44 -27.24 -24.42
CA CYS A 1016 -41.51 -26.10 -25.34
C CYS A 1016 -42.08 -26.48 -26.71
N THR A 1017 -42.81 -25.57 -27.34
CA THR A 1017 -43.34 -25.76 -28.71
C THR A 1017 -42.20 -25.98 -29.73
N ARG A 1018 -42.49 -26.77 -30.78
CA ARG A 1018 -41.49 -27.21 -31.77
C ARG A 1018 -40.73 -26.01 -32.37
N GLY A 1019 -39.42 -25.97 -32.14
CA GLY A 1019 -38.53 -24.89 -32.60
C GLY A 1019 -38.15 -23.85 -31.54
N TRP A 1020 -38.59 -24.03 -30.29
CA TRP A 1020 -38.13 -23.29 -29.11
C TRP A 1020 -37.27 -24.20 -28.22
N GLN A 1021 -36.24 -23.64 -27.59
CA GLN A 1021 -35.34 -24.35 -26.69
C GLN A 1021 -35.65 -24.01 -25.22
N PRO A 1022 -35.85 -25.02 -24.36
CA PRO A 1022 -36.07 -24.79 -22.94
C PRO A 1022 -34.77 -24.37 -22.25
N TRP A 1023 -34.87 -23.39 -21.36
CA TRP A 1023 -33.87 -23.08 -20.36
C TRP A 1023 -34.59 -22.68 -19.07
N HIS A 1024 -34.46 -23.52 -18.03
CA HIS A 1024 -35.26 -23.46 -16.80
C HIS A 1024 -36.76 -23.36 -17.12
N ASP A 1025 -37.51 -22.42 -16.52
CA ASP A 1025 -38.96 -22.28 -16.68
C ASP A 1025 -39.39 -21.48 -17.93
N HIS A 1026 -38.49 -21.28 -18.88
CA HIS A 1026 -38.71 -20.44 -20.06
C HIS A 1026 -38.31 -21.16 -21.36
N CYS A 1027 -38.97 -20.79 -22.45
CA CYS A 1027 -38.68 -21.25 -23.80
C CYS A 1027 -38.09 -20.10 -24.61
N TYR A 1028 -36.97 -20.34 -25.29
CA TYR A 1028 -36.28 -19.33 -26.11
C TYR A 1028 -36.14 -19.75 -27.58
N LYS A 1029 -36.18 -18.78 -28.49
CA LYS A 1029 -36.02 -19.03 -29.92
C LYS A 1029 -35.18 -17.96 -30.59
N TRP A 1030 -34.12 -18.39 -31.25
CA TRP A 1030 -33.22 -17.53 -32.00
C TRP A 1030 -33.68 -17.34 -33.44
N PHE A 1031 -33.86 -16.08 -33.84
CA PHE A 1031 -34.22 -15.65 -35.18
C PHE A 1031 -32.96 -15.15 -35.92
N ARG A 1032 -32.45 -15.99 -36.81
CA ARG A 1032 -31.22 -15.71 -37.57
C ARG A 1032 -31.34 -14.57 -38.57
N LYS A 1033 -32.55 -14.37 -39.14
CA LYS A 1033 -32.80 -13.28 -40.09
C LYS A 1033 -32.97 -12.01 -39.27
N GLY A 1034 -31.98 -11.13 -39.34
CA GLY A 1034 -31.94 -9.98 -38.47
C GLY A 1034 -33.12 -9.02 -38.69
N ALA A 1035 -33.43 -8.25 -37.67
CA ALA A 1035 -34.44 -7.20 -37.67
C ALA A 1035 -33.89 -5.97 -36.91
N THR A 1036 -34.50 -4.80 -37.12
CA THR A 1036 -34.26 -3.67 -36.22
C THR A 1036 -34.80 -4.02 -34.82
N TRP A 1037 -34.31 -3.38 -33.77
CA TRP A 1037 -34.76 -3.68 -32.40
C TRP A 1037 -36.29 -3.57 -32.25
N ALA A 1038 -36.90 -2.54 -32.84
CA ALA A 1038 -38.35 -2.34 -32.83
C ALA A 1038 -39.10 -3.49 -33.54
N SER A 1039 -38.65 -3.89 -34.73
CA SER A 1039 -39.26 -5.01 -35.46
C SER A 1039 -39.00 -6.36 -34.79
N ALA A 1040 -37.86 -6.55 -34.12
CA ALA A 1040 -37.57 -7.75 -33.33
C ALA A 1040 -38.52 -7.87 -32.14
N ARG A 1041 -38.80 -6.75 -31.44
CA ARG A 1041 -39.74 -6.69 -30.32
C ARG A 1041 -41.17 -7.03 -30.74
N GLU A 1042 -41.64 -6.42 -31.82
CA GLU A 1042 -42.97 -6.69 -32.38
C GLU A 1042 -43.11 -8.17 -32.75
N ARG A 1043 -42.07 -8.74 -33.37
CA ARG A 1043 -42.05 -10.13 -33.84
C ARG A 1043 -41.96 -11.17 -32.71
N CYS A 1044 -41.35 -10.82 -31.59
CA CYS A 1044 -41.46 -11.64 -30.38
C CYS A 1044 -42.88 -11.58 -29.80
N ARG A 1045 -43.51 -10.39 -29.78
CA ARG A 1045 -44.89 -10.21 -29.30
C ARG A 1045 -45.93 -10.96 -30.14
N GLU A 1046 -45.78 -11.01 -31.45
CA GLU A 1046 -46.62 -11.82 -32.36
C GLU A 1046 -46.58 -13.33 -32.03
N LEU A 1047 -45.60 -13.77 -31.25
CA LEU A 1047 -45.41 -15.17 -30.83
C LEU A 1047 -45.71 -15.37 -29.34
N ASP A 1048 -46.42 -14.44 -28.70
CA ASP A 1048 -46.68 -14.40 -27.25
C ASP A 1048 -45.39 -14.46 -26.40
N ALA A 1049 -44.30 -13.92 -26.94
CA ALA A 1049 -43.00 -13.88 -26.31
C ALA A 1049 -42.48 -12.43 -26.19
N GLN A 1050 -41.39 -12.25 -25.47
CA GLN A 1050 -40.67 -10.98 -25.38
C GLN A 1050 -39.24 -11.14 -25.90
N LEU A 1051 -38.56 -10.05 -26.21
CA LEU A 1051 -37.12 -10.12 -26.44
C LEU A 1051 -36.44 -10.66 -25.16
N VAL A 1052 -35.37 -11.43 -25.33
CA VAL A 1052 -34.72 -12.09 -24.20
C VAL A 1052 -34.10 -11.07 -23.23
N THR A 1053 -34.27 -11.32 -21.94
CA THR A 1053 -33.50 -10.71 -20.85
C THR A 1053 -32.45 -11.71 -20.36
N VAL A 1054 -31.25 -11.24 -20.04
CA VAL A 1054 -30.18 -12.08 -19.48
C VAL A 1054 -30.42 -12.20 -17.98
N LEU A 1055 -30.61 -13.42 -17.48
CA LEU A 1055 -31.04 -13.68 -16.11
C LEU A 1055 -29.88 -14.06 -15.17
N SER A 1056 -28.76 -14.53 -15.71
CA SER A 1056 -27.57 -14.93 -14.96
C SER A 1056 -26.35 -15.09 -15.89
N PRO A 1057 -25.11 -15.18 -15.36
CA PRO A 1057 -23.93 -15.51 -16.16
C PRO A 1057 -24.05 -16.85 -16.90
N SER A 1058 -24.67 -17.87 -16.29
CA SER A 1058 -24.93 -19.15 -16.95
C SER A 1058 -25.99 -19.05 -18.05
N HIS A 1059 -27.02 -18.22 -17.86
CA HIS A 1059 -28.00 -17.90 -18.92
C HIS A 1059 -27.33 -17.20 -20.10
N ARG A 1060 -26.41 -16.27 -19.82
CA ARG A 1060 -25.63 -15.54 -20.82
C ARG A 1060 -24.77 -16.47 -21.67
N THR A 1061 -24.06 -17.40 -21.04
CA THR A 1061 -23.24 -18.41 -21.73
C THR A 1061 -24.11 -19.34 -22.57
N TRP A 1062 -25.28 -19.74 -22.06
CA TRP A 1062 -26.24 -20.55 -22.81
C TRP A 1062 -26.85 -19.80 -24.00
N LEU A 1063 -27.22 -18.53 -23.84
CA LEU A 1063 -27.73 -17.69 -24.95
C LEU A 1063 -26.67 -17.45 -26.02
N ALA A 1064 -25.40 -17.31 -25.63
CA ALA A 1064 -24.28 -17.25 -26.56
C ALA A 1064 -24.15 -18.57 -27.35
N GLN A 1065 -24.33 -19.73 -26.71
CA GLN A 1065 -24.38 -21.01 -27.43
C GLN A 1065 -25.61 -21.11 -28.35
N LEU A 1066 -26.79 -20.63 -27.91
CA LEU A 1066 -28.03 -20.62 -28.69
C LEU A 1066 -27.91 -19.74 -29.94
N SER A 1067 -27.25 -18.58 -29.84
CA SER A 1067 -26.99 -17.67 -30.96
C SER A 1067 -25.74 -18.02 -31.78
N ARG A 1068 -25.02 -19.08 -31.39
CA ARG A 1068 -23.72 -19.48 -31.97
C ARG A 1068 -22.70 -18.34 -31.93
N GLU A 1069 -22.62 -17.68 -30.78
CA GLU A 1069 -21.77 -16.53 -30.47
C GLU A 1069 -22.01 -15.30 -31.36
N ARG A 1070 -23.12 -15.28 -32.11
CA ARG A 1070 -23.49 -14.10 -32.89
C ARG A 1070 -24.19 -13.07 -32.00
N PRO A 1071 -23.97 -11.76 -32.25
CA PRO A 1071 -24.69 -10.70 -31.56
C PRO A 1071 -26.19 -10.76 -31.86
N PHE A 1072 -27.01 -10.54 -30.84
CA PHE A 1072 -28.47 -10.55 -30.94
C PHE A 1072 -29.11 -9.52 -30.01
N TRP A 1073 -30.30 -9.01 -30.35
CA TRP A 1073 -31.03 -8.03 -29.53
C TRP A 1073 -31.53 -8.62 -28.19
N ILE A 1074 -31.46 -7.81 -27.12
CA ILE A 1074 -32.01 -8.09 -25.79
C ILE A 1074 -33.13 -7.08 -25.41
N TYR A 1075 -33.95 -7.42 -24.42
CA TYR A 1075 -35.01 -6.55 -23.88
C TYR A 1075 -34.50 -5.67 -22.74
N GLU A 1076 -34.95 -4.42 -22.67
CA GLU A 1076 -34.67 -3.48 -21.57
C GLU A 1076 -36.00 -3.02 -20.96
N ASP A 1077 -36.16 -3.20 -19.64
CA ASP A 1077 -37.28 -2.64 -18.88
C ASP A 1077 -36.86 -1.24 -18.37
N ALA A 1078 -37.49 -0.20 -18.89
CA ALA A 1078 -37.12 1.20 -18.65
C ALA A 1078 -37.43 1.72 -17.22
N SER A 1079 -37.67 0.83 -16.25
CA SER A 1079 -38.09 1.16 -14.89
C SER A 1079 -37.00 0.99 -13.82
N ALA A 1080 -35.84 0.39 -14.14
CA ALA A 1080 -34.80 0.05 -13.15
C ALA A 1080 -33.42 0.73 -13.32
N ALA A 1081 -33.33 1.88 -14.03
CA ALA A 1081 -32.07 2.63 -14.19
C ALA A 1081 -32.07 4.01 -13.46
N PRO A 1082 -30.92 4.44 -12.89
CA PRO A 1082 -30.74 5.77 -12.30
C PRO A 1082 -31.06 6.90 -13.29
N ARG A 1083 -31.52 8.05 -12.77
CA ARG A 1083 -31.96 9.22 -13.58
C ARG A 1083 -30.93 9.73 -14.59
N SER A 1084 -29.64 9.45 -14.42
CA SER A 1084 -28.54 9.88 -15.30
C SER A 1084 -28.43 9.11 -16.63
N LEU A 1085 -29.07 7.94 -16.76
CA LEU A 1085 -29.02 7.10 -17.97
C LEU A 1085 -30.28 7.20 -18.86
N ARG A 1086 -31.23 8.08 -18.52
CA ARG A 1086 -32.52 8.22 -19.23
C ARG A 1086 -32.46 8.92 -20.60
N GLN A 1087 -31.27 9.19 -21.16
CA GLN A 1087 -31.12 9.99 -22.39
C GLN A 1087 -30.30 9.33 -23.51
N LEU A 1088 -30.25 8.00 -23.61
CA LEU A 1088 -29.66 7.35 -24.79
C LEU A 1088 -30.61 6.29 -25.37
N PRO A 1089 -30.98 6.38 -26.67
CA PRO A 1089 -31.73 5.34 -27.34
C PRO A 1089 -30.77 4.27 -27.90
N CYS A 1090 -30.97 3.02 -27.49
CA CYS A 1090 -30.41 1.74 -28.00
C CYS A 1090 -29.14 1.18 -27.29
N PRO A 1091 -29.25 -0.01 -26.64
CA PRO A 1091 -28.10 -0.79 -26.19
C PRO A 1091 -27.85 -2.08 -27.02
N LEU A 1092 -26.56 -2.43 -27.18
CA LEU A 1092 -26.06 -3.82 -27.25
C LEU A 1092 -24.59 -3.89 -26.82
N HIS A 1093 -24.24 -4.91 -26.03
CA HIS A 1093 -22.91 -5.18 -25.47
C HIS A 1093 -22.38 -6.53 -25.98
N LYS A 1094 -21.13 -6.59 -26.48
CA LYS A 1094 -20.03 -7.49 -25.99
C LYS A 1094 -18.84 -7.66 -26.95
N GLY A 1095 -17.66 -7.83 -26.33
CA GLY A 1095 -16.60 -8.77 -26.75
C GLY A 1095 -15.28 -8.14 -27.20
N ALA A 1096 -14.18 -8.47 -26.50
CA ALA A 1096 -12.81 -7.98 -26.64
C ALA A 1096 -12.30 -7.67 -28.07
N ASN A 1097 -11.52 -6.59 -28.16
CA ASN A 1097 -10.92 -5.92 -29.34
C ASN A 1097 -11.80 -4.85 -30.01
N ALA A 1098 -11.22 -3.65 -30.15
CA ALA A 1098 -11.85 -2.34 -30.32
C ALA A 1098 -12.88 -2.15 -31.46
N LEU A 1099 -13.93 -1.34 -31.20
CA LEU A 1099 -14.37 -0.10 -31.91
C LEU A 1099 -15.81 0.31 -31.53
N LEU A 1100 -16.04 1.61 -31.27
CA LEU A 1100 -17.32 2.24 -30.92
C LEU A 1100 -18.18 2.55 -32.18
N HIS A 1101 -19.53 2.43 -32.15
CA HIS A 1101 -20.42 3.31 -32.94
C HIS A 1101 -21.92 3.26 -32.54
N LYS A 1102 -22.51 4.46 -32.34
CA LYS A 1102 -23.97 4.76 -32.24
C LYS A 1102 -24.65 4.60 -33.61
N HIS A 1103 -25.65 3.73 -33.79
CA HIS A 1103 -26.78 3.91 -34.75
C HIS A 1103 -27.90 2.85 -34.56
N CYS A 1104 -29.10 3.29 -34.14
CA CYS A 1104 -30.33 2.48 -33.95
C CYS A 1104 -30.95 1.86 -35.22
N GLY A 1105 -30.30 1.94 -36.39
CA GLY A 1105 -30.81 1.43 -37.67
C GLY A 1105 -30.31 0.04 -38.05
N GLN A 1106 -29.46 -0.59 -37.22
CA GLN A 1106 -28.82 -1.86 -37.58
C GLN A 1106 -29.78 -3.06 -37.46
N ILE A 1107 -29.57 -4.01 -38.36
CA ILE A 1107 -30.34 -5.26 -38.46
C ILE A 1107 -29.50 -6.36 -37.81
N HIS A 1108 -29.87 -6.76 -36.59
CA HIS A 1108 -29.20 -7.84 -35.86
C HIS A 1108 -30.14 -9.03 -35.69
N SER A 1109 -29.56 -10.22 -35.49
CA SER A 1109 -30.35 -11.38 -35.06
C SER A 1109 -31.02 -11.10 -33.71
N PHE A 1110 -32.04 -11.86 -33.32
CA PHE A 1110 -32.70 -11.62 -32.03
C PHE A 1110 -33.18 -12.92 -31.43
N VAL A 1111 -33.34 -12.93 -30.11
CA VAL A 1111 -33.85 -14.08 -29.37
C VAL A 1111 -35.13 -13.66 -28.66
N CYS A 1112 -36.19 -14.44 -28.86
CA CYS A 1112 -37.44 -14.28 -28.12
C CYS A 1112 -37.45 -15.28 -26.96
N GLY A 1113 -38.01 -14.89 -25.81
CA GLY A 1113 -38.24 -15.72 -24.64
C GLY A 1113 -39.68 -15.61 -24.14
N MET A 1114 -40.27 -16.73 -23.75
CA MET A 1114 -41.59 -16.77 -23.09
C MET A 1114 -41.54 -17.74 -21.92
N LYS A 1115 -42.35 -17.46 -20.89
CA LYS A 1115 -42.49 -18.35 -19.74
C LYS A 1115 -43.32 -19.57 -20.14
N MET A 1116 -42.95 -20.77 -19.68
CA MET A 1116 -43.73 -21.96 -19.95
C MET A 1116 -45.12 -21.85 -19.30
N ALA A 1117 -46.17 -22.15 -20.06
CA ALA A 1117 -47.53 -22.18 -19.53
C ALA A 1117 -47.69 -23.42 -18.64
N HIS A 1118 -48.11 -23.22 -17.39
CA HIS A 1118 -48.57 -24.30 -16.53
C HIS A 1118 -50.06 -24.57 -16.86
N GLU A 1119 -50.40 -25.80 -17.25
CA GLU A 1119 -51.78 -26.31 -17.16
C GLU A 1119 -52.05 -26.87 -15.76
#